data_AF-A0A7C2GD48-F1
#
_entry.id   AF-A0A7C2GD48-F1
#
_cell.length_a   1.000
_cell.length_b   1.000
_cell.length_c   1.000
_cell.angle_alpha   90.00
_cell.angle_beta   90.00
_cell.angle_gamma   90.00
#
_symmetry.space_group_name_H-M   'P 1'
#
loop_
_entity.id
_entity.type
_entity.pdbx_description
1 polymer ?
#
loop_
_entity_poly.entity_id
_entity_poly.type
_entity_poly.pdbx_seq_one_letter_code
_entity_poly.pdbx_strand_id
1 'polypeptide(L)'
;MPEELRLYLRDRFGVLGPLAPGRFEAELARRLGSPAKREPLLKAWRAYLSGGGREAVRSFYREVLKVPKGEALVYGMHLPFLEFYAREVPPRAEGRVLEVGAFTGALVGFLQRKRPDLEWHALDGVEEAVEVGRRRVPEVVWHQAWAEEAELPPFDTLLLLSVFPEGWVDQALEGRLGPEAFWKRFSFFARLPRFARLLRPGGLLIYGHGPFLGKSPEGVEEGLRRMGFREVERVGEGEYFLVLARRPEALAEARAEEEVEEVLAEPEPLGVRGVDLEEVRALLEAGDYKEVLSRLQEGAEGEAAYLRGRALFALSRYAEAEEALRRALSEEAEDLRALVLVELGAHERARSRLEALSARGGRYRLALGRVYLAEGRYADALRQFVESGLPEAEVYVREALERITERMRRYAREGEWAEVSRRAEFVEDLSPGLLTREMLRLGLKAALLQGLFARAERYARRLADLDEAEGFLGLALAHLRLRSPLDYRGEELKAVEPYLTEALARVEIPEALLLLGILRRREGRLSEALRLLERAARHGEGEVAGLAFHHLAEVKRALRRPLKEVLGDHKRAHALRTYPAPYLFRLAQEALAGGEEVLARELLSRARDAGLEAVAEEDLMGLLSLLERLEGPWAAFNLLYRALGHTPNPPLALLSLAYRLSRAFRGSSEAQAVRGQYLAALYGAGRVEEAERLLLAEHREYPQALEVLFDLAEHYEARGDWRQGAEYWQKALEVALYREKDLELSREILRNLLFLRPHDESLALYLEELKGVGRGLRALGEEVPELPESRAELLEEALPHFHGEHLLVVGGHTQLRSRLLPFLEARGLKVDWYDADTVGVGKEALRRIQNRLERAHGLMIVSSYVGHDLSEPVRLEAERLGVPVHVIPGRARGATGFLRALKAFAPEIFKKALKGVQ
;
A
#
# COMPACT_ATOMS: atom_id res chain seq x y z
N MET A 1 -1.33 -31.19 -4.46
CA MET A 1 -0.10 -30.38 -4.35
C MET A 1 -0.24 -29.13 -3.45
N PRO A 2 -1.14 -28.14 -3.65
CA PRO A 2 -1.29 -27.03 -2.69
C PRO A 2 -1.83 -27.48 -1.31
N GLU A 3 -2.79 -28.40 -1.30
CA GLU A 3 -3.36 -28.94 -0.05
C GLU A 3 -2.34 -29.72 0.78
N GLU A 4 -1.45 -30.48 0.13
CA GLU A 4 -0.43 -31.27 0.81
C GLU A 4 0.63 -30.39 1.50
N LEU A 5 1.05 -29.29 0.86
CA LEU A 5 1.91 -28.30 1.49
C LEU A 5 1.20 -27.65 2.69
N ARG A 6 -0.07 -27.22 2.52
CA ARG A 6 -0.85 -26.61 3.61
C ARG A 6 -1.00 -27.54 4.80
N LEU A 7 -1.28 -28.83 4.57
CA LEU A 7 -1.34 -29.84 5.62
C LEU A 7 0.02 -29.98 6.32
N TYR A 8 1.11 -30.11 5.56
CA TYR A 8 2.47 -30.17 6.11
C TYR A 8 2.82 -28.95 6.98
N LEU A 9 2.54 -27.73 6.50
CA LEU A 9 2.82 -26.49 7.21
C LEU A 9 1.94 -26.32 8.45
N ARG A 10 0.66 -26.73 8.38
CA ARG A 10 -0.24 -26.72 9.51
C ARG A 10 0.21 -27.68 10.60
N ASP A 11 0.54 -28.92 10.22
CA ASP A 11 0.81 -29.99 11.17
C ASP A 11 2.21 -29.85 11.80
N ARG A 12 3.23 -29.43 11.03
CA ARG A 12 4.63 -29.33 11.49
C ARG A 12 5.04 -27.94 11.97
N PHE A 13 4.40 -26.88 11.47
CA PHE A 13 4.76 -25.48 11.79
C PHE A 13 3.61 -24.64 12.34
N GLY A 14 2.37 -25.13 12.33
CA GLY A 14 1.21 -24.40 12.86
C GLY A 14 0.73 -23.25 11.98
N VAL A 15 0.99 -23.29 10.67
CA VAL A 15 0.49 -22.29 9.71
C VAL A 15 -1.00 -22.52 9.47
N LEU A 16 -1.83 -21.53 9.83
CA LEU A 16 -3.29 -21.62 9.70
C LEU A 16 -3.81 -21.09 8.36
N GLY A 17 -3.02 -20.26 7.67
CA GLY A 17 -3.40 -19.63 6.42
C GLY A 17 -2.47 -18.46 6.08
N PRO A 18 -2.73 -17.74 4.98
CA PRO A 18 -1.93 -16.60 4.56
C PRO A 18 -2.08 -15.44 5.56
N LEU A 19 -0.98 -14.76 5.87
CA LEU A 19 -0.93 -13.60 6.76
C LEU A 19 -0.50 -12.37 5.96
N ALA A 20 -1.36 -11.35 5.90
CA ALA A 20 -0.96 -10.08 5.32
C ALA A 20 0.05 -9.36 6.24
N PRO A 21 1.10 -8.71 5.71
CA PRO A 21 2.12 -8.03 6.51
C PRO A 21 1.54 -6.96 7.44
N GLY A 22 0.55 -6.20 6.96
CA GLY A 22 -0.18 -5.22 7.78
C GLY A 22 -1.05 -5.82 8.89
N ARG A 23 -1.24 -7.15 8.92
CA ARG A 23 -1.91 -7.88 10.00
C ARG A 23 -0.94 -8.58 10.95
N PHE A 24 0.37 -8.47 10.73
CA PHE A 24 1.38 -9.10 11.57
C PHE A 24 1.26 -8.65 13.04
N GLU A 25 1.13 -7.34 13.28
CA GLU A 25 1.00 -6.80 14.65
C GLU A 25 -0.30 -7.26 15.33
N ALA A 26 -1.41 -7.33 14.59
CA ALA A 26 -2.71 -7.79 15.09
C ALA A 26 -2.73 -9.29 15.40
N GLU A 27 -2.11 -10.10 14.55
CA GLU A 27 -1.96 -11.54 14.77
C GLU A 27 -1.01 -11.84 15.94
N LEU A 28 0.03 -11.02 16.11
CA LEU A 28 0.90 -11.06 17.27
C LEU A 28 0.16 -10.64 18.56
N ALA A 29 -0.70 -9.61 18.49
CA ALA A 29 -1.59 -9.20 19.56
C ALA A 29 -2.47 -10.35 20.05
N ARG A 30 -3.06 -11.09 19.10
CA ARG A 30 -3.90 -12.26 19.38
C ARG A 30 -3.15 -13.38 20.11
N ARG A 31 -1.84 -13.55 19.83
CA ARG A 31 -1.03 -14.66 20.38
C ARG A 31 -0.44 -14.35 21.76
N LEU A 32 0.04 -13.14 21.99
CA LEU A 32 0.78 -12.78 23.21
C LEU A 32 -0.02 -11.90 24.17
N GLY A 33 -1.11 -11.26 23.73
CA GLY A 33 -2.01 -10.43 24.54
C GLY A 33 -1.36 -9.13 25.04
N SER A 34 -0.41 -9.23 25.97
CA SER A 34 0.26 -8.10 26.63
C SER A 34 1.09 -7.26 25.65
N PRO A 35 0.97 -5.92 25.64
CA PRO A 35 1.84 -5.03 24.86
C PRO A 35 3.33 -5.19 25.19
N ALA A 36 3.69 -5.33 26.47
CA ALA A 36 5.09 -5.46 26.91
C ALA A 36 5.76 -6.73 26.36
N LYS A 37 5.01 -7.84 26.28
CA LYS A 37 5.50 -9.11 25.70
C LYS A 37 5.70 -9.03 24.17
N ARG A 38 5.04 -8.08 23.50
CA ARG A 38 5.08 -7.90 22.04
C ARG A 38 6.14 -6.90 21.59
N GLU A 39 6.47 -5.94 22.44
CA GLU A 39 7.35 -4.82 22.13
C GLU A 39 8.73 -5.23 21.56
N PRO A 40 9.45 -6.24 22.11
CA PRO A 40 10.75 -6.65 21.55
C PRO A 40 10.66 -7.14 20.10
N LEU A 41 9.66 -7.96 19.79
CA LEU A 41 9.44 -8.46 18.44
C LEU A 41 8.94 -7.36 17.50
N LEU A 42 8.08 -6.44 17.96
CA LEU A 42 7.63 -5.31 17.14
C LEU A 42 8.80 -4.36 16.82
N LYS A 43 9.72 -4.13 17.75
CA LYS A 43 10.93 -3.36 17.52
C LYS A 43 11.85 -4.05 16.50
N ALA A 44 12.08 -5.35 16.65
CA ALA A 44 12.87 -6.14 15.71
C ALA A 44 12.24 -6.19 14.32
N TRP A 45 10.90 -6.33 14.24
CA TRP A 45 10.13 -6.29 13.00
C TRP A 45 10.25 -4.94 12.27
N ARG A 46 10.16 -3.82 13.01
CA ARG A 46 10.35 -2.48 12.42
C ARG A 46 11.78 -2.27 11.92
N ALA A 47 12.79 -2.69 12.69
CA ALA A 47 14.19 -2.62 12.28
C ALA A 47 14.49 -3.49 11.03
N TYR A 48 13.81 -4.62 10.93
CA TYR A 48 13.87 -5.52 9.78
C TYR A 48 13.25 -4.89 8.53
N LEU A 49 12.07 -4.27 8.66
CA LEU A 49 11.43 -3.53 7.56
C LEU A 49 12.22 -2.28 7.13
N SER A 50 12.96 -1.64 8.05
CA SER A 50 13.76 -0.45 7.76
C SER A 50 15.15 -0.75 7.19
N GLY A 51 15.46 -1.99 6.80
CA GLY A 51 16.71 -2.30 6.10
C GLY A 51 17.97 -2.40 6.99
N GLY A 52 17.83 -2.75 8.26
CA GLY A 52 18.95 -2.83 9.22
C GLY A 52 19.98 -3.96 9.00
N GLY A 53 20.10 -4.52 7.79
CA GLY A 53 21.10 -5.51 7.41
C GLY A 53 21.00 -6.85 8.15
N ARG A 54 22.11 -7.60 8.19
CA ARG A 54 22.19 -8.94 8.82
C ARG A 54 21.79 -8.97 10.29
N GLU A 55 22.08 -7.89 11.03
CA GLU A 55 21.75 -7.83 12.46
C GLU A 55 20.24 -7.63 12.69
N ALA A 56 19.56 -6.86 11.86
CA ALA A 56 18.11 -6.76 11.93
C ALA A 56 17.42 -8.09 11.60
N VAL A 57 17.95 -8.83 10.62
CA VAL A 57 17.53 -10.19 10.29
C VAL A 57 17.68 -11.12 11.51
N ARG A 58 18.88 -11.14 12.09
CA ARG A 58 19.20 -11.95 13.27
C ARG A 58 18.30 -11.61 14.46
N SER A 59 18.12 -10.33 14.75
CA SER A 59 17.26 -9.84 15.81
C SER A 59 15.81 -10.28 15.58
N PHE A 60 15.27 -10.12 14.37
CA PHE A 60 13.90 -10.52 14.07
C PHE A 60 13.69 -12.03 14.23
N TYR A 61 14.59 -12.86 13.69
CA TYR A 61 14.48 -14.31 13.80
C TYR A 61 14.63 -14.79 15.24
N ARG A 62 15.55 -14.21 16.01
CA ARG A 62 15.69 -14.48 17.44
C ARG A 62 14.41 -14.15 18.21
N GLU A 63 13.84 -12.96 18.00
CA GLU A 63 12.64 -12.54 18.72
C GLU A 63 11.39 -13.30 18.27
N VAL A 64 11.24 -13.63 16.98
CA VAL A 64 10.07 -14.35 16.49
C VAL A 64 10.06 -15.79 17.00
N LEU A 65 11.21 -16.43 17.14
CA LEU A 65 11.32 -17.80 17.66
C LEU A 65 11.07 -17.92 19.16
N LYS A 66 11.12 -16.81 19.91
CA LYS A 66 10.67 -16.77 21.32
C LYS A 66 9.13 -16.81 21.46
N VAL A 67 8.40 -16.46 20.40
CA VAL A 67 6.94 -16.48 20.40
C VAL A 67 6.44 -17.90 20.16
N PRO A 68 5.42 -18.39 20.91
CA PRO A 68 4.82 -19.69 20.64
C PRO A 68 4.36 -19.82 19.18
N LYS A 69 4.96 -20.78 18.47
CA LYS A 69 4.78 -21.02 17.02
C LYS A 69 5.03 -19.75 16.17
N GLY A 70 5.95 -18.88 16.57
CA GLY A 70 6.19 -17.60 15.89
C GLY A 70 6.62 -17.74 14.43
N GLU A 71 7.32 -18.82 14.08
CA GLU A 71 7.64 -19.13 12.67
C GLU A 71 6.41 -19.28 11.77
N ALA A 72 5.24 -19.64 12.33
CA ALA A 72 3.99 -19.71 11.58
C ALA A 72 3.56 -18.34 11.05
N LEU A 73 3.96 -17.26 11.72
CA LEU A 73 3.71 -15.89 11.27
C LEU A 73 4.55 -15.60 10.02
N VAL A 74 5.83 -16.00 10.04
CA VAL A 74 6.74 -15.86 8.90
C VAL A 74 6.24 -16.68 7.73
N TYR A 75 6.01 -17.97 7.91
CA TYR A 75 5.51 -18.84 6.83
C TYR A 75 4.11 -18.44 6.33
N GLY A 76 3.25 -17.91 7.19
CA GLY A 76 1.96 -17.37 6.79
C GLY A 76 2.10 -16.19 5.83
N MET A 77 3.06 -15.30 6.03
CA MET A 77 3.34 -14.19 5.10
C MET A 77 3.87 -14.67 3.74
N HIS A 78 4.64 -15.75 3.73
CA HIS A 78 5.23 -16.32 2.51
C HIS A 78 4.38 -17.43 1.87
N LEU A 79 3.23 -17.79 2.44
CA LEU A 79 2.46 -18.98 2.04
C LEU A 79 2.16 -19.05 0.54
N PRO A 80 1.71 -17.98 -0.15
CA PRO A 80 1.47 -18.04 -1.60
C PRO A 80 2.74 -18.34 -2.42
N PHE A 81 3.90 -17.84 -1.99
CA PHE A 81 5.19 -18.13 -2.63
C PHE A 81 5.62 -19.57 -2.37
N LEU A 82 5.46 -20.05 -1.13
CA LEU A 82 5.74 -21.44 -0.77
C LEU A 82 4.88 -22.41 -1.60
N GLU A 83 3.61 -22.10 -1.83
CA GLU A 83 2.71 -22.89 -2.69
C GLU A 83 3.19 -22.95 -4.13
N PHE A 84 3.65 -21.82 -4.67
CA PHE A 84 4.23 -21.76 -6.00
C PHE A 84 5.54 -22.54 -6.10
N TYR A 85 6.48 -22.36 -5.16
CA TYR A 85 7.76 -23.06 -5.14
C TYR A 85 7.60 -24.57 -4.93
N ALA A 86 6.68 -25.00 -4.07
CA ALA A 86 6.35 -26.40 -3.85
C ALA A 86 5.82 -27.10 -5.12
N ARG A 87 5.28 -26.34 -6.08
CA ARG A 87 4.83 -26.85 -7.37
C ARG A 87 5.97 -26.86 -8.40
N GLU A 88 6.73 -25.77 -8.50
CA GLU A 88 7.67 -25.57 -9.61
C GLU A 88 9.08 -26.13 -9.36
N VAL A 89 9.54 -26.21 -8.10
CA VAL A 89 10.91 -26.66 -7.78
C VAL A 89 11.10 -28.19 -7.92
N PRO A 90 10.19 -29.06 -7.44
CA PRO A 90 10.40 -30.51 -7.48
C PRO A 90 10.72 -31.11 -8.87
N PRO A 91 10.09 -30.71 -9.99
CA PRO A 91 10.42 -31.28 -11.30
C PRO A 91 11.77 -30.81 -11.87
N ARG A 92 12.41 -29.80 -11.28
CA ARG A 92 13.58 -29.12 -11.85
C ARG A 92 14.84 -29.30 -11.02
N ALA A 93 14.71 -29.56 -9.72
CA ALA A 93 15.85 -29.78 -8.85
C ALA A 93 16.58 -31.10 -9.18
N GLU A 94 17.91 -31.04 -9.11
CA GLU A 94 18.83 -32.12 -9.47
C GLU A 94 19.95 -32.26 -8.43
N GLY A 95 20.41 -33.50 -8.20
CA GLY A 95 21.58 -33.84 -7.39
C GLY A 95 21.51 -33.33 -5.94
N ARG A 96 22.59 -32.69 -5.49
CA ARG A 96 22.74 -32.04 -4.19
C ARG A 96 22.16 -30.63 -4.27
N VAL A 97 21.14 -30.37 -3.46
CA VAL A 97 20.35 -29.14 -3.50
C VAL A 97 20.59 -28.33 -2.21
N LEU A 98 20.91 -27.04 -2.35
CA LEU A 98 21.07 -26.13 -1.22
C LEU A 98 19.99 -25.04 -1.23
N GLU A 99 19.18 -24.95 -0.18
CA GLU A 99 18.34 -23.78 0.11
C GLU A 99 19.12 -22.76 0.95
N VAL A 100 19.31 -21.56 0.41
CA VAL A 100 19.93 -20.44 1.12
C VAL A 100 18.87 -19.60 1.81
N GLY A 101 19.06 -19.38 3.10
CA GLY A 101 18.12 -18.63 3.92
C GLY A 101 16.91 -19.45 4.34
N ALA A 102 17.08 -20.74 4.61
CA ALA A 102 15.98 -21.68 4.84
C ALA A 102 15.14 -21.41 6.11
N PHE A 103 15.56 -20.48 6.98
CA PHE A 103 14.96 -20.22 8.29
C PHE A 103 14.83 -21.51 9.11
N THR A 104 13.62 -21.90 9.54
CA THR A 104 13.39 -23.18 10.25
C THR A 104 13.05 -24.35 9.33
N GLY A 105 13.20 -24.17 8.01
CA GLY A 105 13.30 -25.26 7.03
C GLY A 105 11.98 -25.78 6.50
N ALA A 106 10.92 -24.97 6.54
CA ALA A 106 9.61 -25.43 6.07
C ALA A 106 9.61 -25.82 4.58
N LEU A 107 10.20 -25.00 3.70
CA LEU A 107 10.21 -25.29 2.26
C LEU A 107 11.12 -26.49 1.93
N VAL A 108 12.41 -26.44 2.26
CA VAL A 108 13.33 -27.57 2.05
C VAL A 108 12.84 -28.87 2.66
N GLY A 109 12.23 -28.84 3.85
CA GLY A 109 11.66 -30.04 4.46
C GLY A 109 10.46 -30.61 3.69
N PHE A 110 9.65 -29.77 3.07
CA PHE A 110 8.59 -30.24 2.17
C PHE A 110 9.17 -30.78 0.86
N LEU A 111 10.15 -30.09 0.27
CA LEU A 111 10.79 -30.50 -0.98
C LEU A 111 11.52 -31.83 -0.82
N GLN A 112 12.20 -32.05 0.31
CA GLN A 112 12.81 -33.33 0.67
C GLN A 112 11.80 -34.48 0.66
N ARG A 113 10.58 -34.27 1.17
CA ARG A 113 9.52 -35.29 1.12
C ARG A 113 9.01 -35.57 -0.29
N LYS A 114 9.09 -34.59 -1.19
CA LYS A 114 8.66 -34.71 -2.58
C LYS A 114 9.70 -35.37 -3.48
N ARG A 115 10.97 -35.15 -3.19
CA ARG A 115 12.12 -35.68 -3.93
C ARG A 115 13.11 -36.27 -2.92
N PRO A 116 12.77 -37.39 -2.26
CA PRO A 116 13.65 -38.03 -1.29
C PRO A 116 14.89 -38.66 -1.96
N ASP A 117 14.89 -38.75 -3.29
CA ASP A 117 15.99 -39.19 -4.14
C ASP A 117 17.15 -38.19 -4.23
N LEU A 118 16.94 -36.93 -3.83
CA LEU A 118 17.95 -35.87 -3.85
C LEU A 118 18.56 -35.64 -2.46
N GLU A 119 19.78 -35.09 -2.42
CA GLU A 119 20.43 -34.67 -1.17
C GLU A 119 20.06 -33.22 -0.85
N TRP A 120 19.29 -33.02 0.21
CA TRP A 120 18.79 -31.69 0.59
C TRP A 120 19.61 -31.07 1.71
N HIS A 121 20.05 -29.84 1.48
CA HIS A 121 20.79 -29.02 2.41
C HIS A 121 20.09 -27.69 2.66
N ALA A 122 20.24 -27.17 3.87
CA ALA A 122 19.75 -25.87 4.30
C ALA A 122 20.91 -25.05 4.85
N LEU A 123 20.98 -23.77 4.47
CA LEU A 123 21.94 -22.81 5.00
C LEU A 123 21.20 -21.61 5.59
N ASP A 124 21.49 -21.26 6.84
CA ASP A 124 20.97 -20.03 7.46
C ASP A 124 22.04 -19.37 8.35
N GLY A 125 22.01 -18.04 8.44
CA GLY A 125 22.97 -17.24 9.21
C GLY A 125 22.57 -17.03 10.67
N VAL A 126 21.35 -17.42 11.06
CA VAL A 126 20.81 -17.27 12.42
C VAL A 126 20.86 -18.61 13.15
N GLU A 127 21.68 -18.68 14.19
CA GLU A 127 21.92 -19.88 14.99
C GLU A 127 20.62 -20.50 15.52
N GLU A 128 19.75 -19.66 16.08
CA GLU A 128 18.47 -20.08 16.67
C GLU A 128 17.55 -20.71 15.61
N ALA A 129 17.57 -20.20 14.38
CA ALA A 129 16.79 -20.77 13.28
C ALA A 129 17.34 -22.13 12.83
N VAL A 130 18.67 -22.27 12.72
CA VAL A 130 19.34 -23.53 12.39
C VAL A 130 19.10 -24.58 13.47
N GLU A 131 19.14 -24.20 14.75
CA GLU A 131 18.89 -25.10 15.86
C GLU A 131 17.46 -25.65 15.82
N VAL A 132 16.46 -24.77 15.65
CA VAL A 132 15.06 -25.17 15.49
C VAL A 132 14.89 -26.04 14.24
N GLY A 133 15.54 -25.67 13.14
CA GLY A 133 15.55 -26.39 11.88
C GLY A 133 16.06 -27.83 12.02
N ARG A 134 17.22 -28.03 12.65
CA ARG A 134 17.80 -29.37 12.92
C ARG A 134 16.86 -30.25 13.74
N ARG A 135 16.17 -29.67 14.72
CA ARG A 135 15.20 -30.42 15.55
C ARG A 135 13.93 -30.76 14.77
N ARG A 136 13.43 -29.86 13.93
CA ARG A 136 12.15 -30.03 13.23
C ARG A 136 12.28 -30.82 11.96
N VAL A 137 13.33 -30.59 11.19
CA VAL A 137 13.57 -31.15 9.86
C VAL A 137 14.93 -31.87 9.87
N PRO A 138 15.07 -32.95 10.67
CA PRO A 138 16.33 -33.69 10.78
C PRO A 138 16.74 -34.43 9.49
N GLU A 139 15.79 -34.62 8.56
CA GLU A 139 16.03 -35.22 7.24
C GLU A 139 16.87 -34.35 6.28
N VAL A 140 17.08 -33.08 6.61
CA VAL A 140 17.86 -32.12 5.82
C VAL A 140 19.19 -31.86 6.52
N VAL A 141 20.27 -31.68 5.75
CA VAL A 141 21.59 -31.36 6.30
C VAL A 141 21.70 -29.84 6.50
N TRP A 142 21.92 -29.43 7.75
CA TRP A 142 21.88 -28.02 8.18
C TRP A 142 23.26 -27.40 8.38
N HIS A 143 23.49 -26.28 7.70
CA HIS A 143 24.69 -25.45 7.78
C HIS A 143 24.39 -24.09 8.40
N GLN A 144 25.27 -23.62 9.29
CA GLN A 144 25.16 -22.32 9.93
C GLN A 144 26.23 -21.38 9.39
N ALA A 145 25.86 -20.52 8.45
CA ALA A 145 26.69 -19.44 7.94
C ALA A 145 25.86 -18.50 7.06
N TRP A 146 26.34 -17.28 6.84
CA TRP A 146 25.83 -16.46 5.75
C TRP A 146 26.40 -16.96 4.42
N ALA A 147 25.61 -16.92 3.34
CA ALA A 147 26.04 -17.45 2.05
C ALA A 147 27.34 -16.82 1.51
N GLU A 148 27.58 -15.53 1.79
CA GLU A 148 28.84 -14.87 1.42
C GLU A 148 30.06 -15.32 2.22
N GLU A 149 29.85 -16.05 3.33
CA GLU A 149 30.89 -16.52 4.25
C GLU A 149 30.99 -18.04 4.29
N ALA A 150 29.97 -18.75 3.79
CA ALA A 150 29.93 -20.21 3.80
C ALA A 150 31.04 -20.83 2.94
N GLU A 151 31.88 -21.65 3.56
CA GLU A 151 32.86 -22.50 2.91
C GLU A 151 32.30 -23.93 2.82
N LEU A 152 31.54 -24.19 1.76
CA LEU A 152 30.89 -25.47 1.49
C LEU A 152 31.31 -26.01 0.12
N PRO A 153 31.29 -27.35 -0.08
CA PRO A 153 31.47 -27.91 -1.41
C PRO A 153 30.37 -27.43 -2.36
N PRO A 154 30.63 -27.32 -3.68
CA PRO A 154 29.64 -26.87 -4.64
C PRO A 154 28.47 -27.86 -4.76
N PHE A 155 27.28 -27.33 -4.98
CA PHE A 155 26.02 -28.03 -5.12
C PHE A 155 25.60 -28.12 -6.59
N ASP A 156 24.74 -29.09 -6.91
CA ASP A 156 24.18 -29.29 -8.25
C ASP A 156 23.03 -28.31 -8.52
N THR A 157 22.24 -28.00 -7.49
CA THR A 157 21.15 -27.02 -7.52
C THR A 157 21.27 -26.04 -6.35
N LEU A 158 21.17 -24.73 -6.63
CA LEU A 158 21.16 -23.67 -5.61
C LEU A 158 19.81 -22.94 -5.63
N LEU A 159 19.11 -22.95 -4.51
CA LEU A 159 17.82 -22.28 -4.33
C LEU A 159 18.01 -20.95 -3.60
N LEU A 160 17.76 -19.84 -4.30
CA LEU A 160 17.69 -18.48 -3.75
C LEU A 160 16.22 -18.06 -3.72
N LEU A 161 15.45 -18.71 -2.86
CA LEU A 161 14.00 -18.55 -2.74
C LEU A 161 13.73 -17.71 -1.51
N SER A 162 13.69 -16.39 -1.70
CA SER A 162 13.74 -15.48 -0.56
C SER A 162 12.53 -15.65 0.39
N VAL A 163 12.82 -16.05 1.63
CA VAL A 163 11.95 -15.81 2.81
C VAL A 163 12.35 -14.53 3.55
N PHE A 164 13.27 -13.74 3.00
CA PHE A 164 13.68 -12.44 3.54
C PHE A 164 13.17 -11.28 2.66
N PRO A 165 12.55 -10.23 3.21
CA PRO A 165 12.68 -8.89 2.65
C PRO A 165 14.15 -8.48 2.71
N GLU A 166 14.82 -8.38 1.57
CA GLU A 166 16.01 -7.53 1.49
C GLU A 166 15.49 -6.11 1.74
N GLY A 167 15.76 -5.55 2.92
CA GLY A 167 15.07 -4.34 3.35
C GLY A 167 15.44 -3.13 2.50
N TRP A 168 14.67 -2.89 1.44
CA TRP A 168 14.50 -1.67 0.66
C TRP A 168 13.02 -1.57 0.27
N VAL A 169 12.13 -1.51 1.27
CA VAL A 169 10.73 -1.10 1.03
C VAL A 169 10.64 0.40 1.26
N ASP A 170 11.13 1.15 0.28
CA ASP A 170 10.72 2.54 0.15
C ASP A 170 9.29 2.54 -0.40
N GLN A 171 8.33 3.11 0.33
CA GLN A 171 6.95 3.25 -0.16
C GLN A 171 6.87 4.11 -1.44
N ALA A 172 7.96 4.78 -1.82
CA ALA A 172 8.12 5.52 -3.07
C ALA A 172 8.60 4.67 -4.27
N LEU A 173 8.81 3.35 -4.12
CA LEU A 173 9.23 2.49 -5.23
C LEU A 173 8.12 2.30 -6.27
N GLU A 174 8.42 2.66 -7.51
CA GLU A 174 7.54 2.42 -8.66
C GLU A 174 7.19 0.94 -8.80
N GLY A 175 5.96 0.65 -9.21
CA GLY A 175 5.43 -0.69 -9.35
C GLY A 175 6.11 -1.55 -10.44
N ARG A 176 7.12 -1.06 -11.16
CA ARG A 176 7.95 -1.85 -12.08
C ARG A 176 9.25 -1.09 -12.35
N LEU A 177 10.41 -1.73 -12.13
CA LEU A 177 11.71 -1.14 -12.47
C LEU A 177 12.20 -1.70 -13.80
N GLY A 178 12.70 -0.85 -14.69
CA GLY A 178 13.45 -1.30 -15.86
C GLY A 178 14.76 -2.01 -15.45
N PRO A 179 15.35 -2.87 -16.30
CA PRO A 179 16.56 -3.64 -15.97
C PRO A 179 17.72 -2.81 -15.42
N GLU A 180 18.04 -1.67 -16.03
CA GLU A 180 19.12 -0.80 -15.56
C GLU A 180 18.83 -0.14 -14.19
N ALA A 181 17.59 0.25 -13.96
CA ALA A 181 17.16 0.84 -12.69
C ALA A 181 17.16 -0.21 -11.57
N PHE A 182 16.78 -1.45 -11.89
CA PHE A 182 16.86 -2.60 -10.99
C PHE A 182 18.32 -2.86 -10.55
N TRP A 183 19.28 -2.81 -11.48
CA TRP A 183 20.69 -3.02 -11.15
C TRP A 183 21.32 -1.90 -10.32
N LYS A 184 21.01 -0.65 -10.64
CA LYS A 184 21.52 0.50 -9.88
C LYS A 184 20.97 0.53 -8.45
N ARG A 185 19.76 0.00 -8.24
CA ARG A 185 19.06 0.06 -6.96
C ARG A 185 19.34 -1.13 -6.04
N PHE A 186 19.60 -2.33 -6.58
CA PHE A 186 19.80 -3.54 -5.77
C PHE A 186 21.22 -4.10 -5.86
N SER A 187 21.82 -4.39 -4.69
CA SER A 187 23.17 -4.98 -4.58
C SER A 187 23.26 -6.47 -4.95
N PHE A 188 22.17 -7.07 -5.44
CA PHE A 188 22.05 -8.49 -5.74
C PHE A 188 23.15 -8.98 -6.70
N PHE A 189 23.33 -8.33 -7.86
CA PHE A 189 24.34 -8.76 -8.85
C PHE A 189 25.78 -8.54 -8.38
N ALA A 190 26.03 -7.55 -7.53
CA ALA A 190 27.33 -7.36 -6.90
C ALA A 190 27.65 -8.49 -5.90
N ARG A 191 26.62 -9.08 -5.27
CA ARG A 191 26.78 -10.22 -4.34
C ARG A 191 26.69 -11.57 -5.04
N LEU A 192 26.02 -11.67 -6.19
CA LEU A 192 25.77 -12.92 -6.91
C LEU A 192 27.03 -13.78 -7.15
N PRO A 193 28.22 -13.23 -7.48
CA PRO A 193 29.45 -14.03 -7.57
C PRO A 193 29.77 -14.82 -6.28
N ARG A 194 29.44 -14.26 -5.11
CA ARG A 194 29.67 -14.90 -3.80
C ARG A 194 28.70 -16.04 -3.53
N PHE A 195 27.49 -16.01 -4.09
CA PHE A 195 26.54 -17.12 -4.03
C PHE A 195 26.88 -18.18 -5.07
N ALA A 196 27.24 -17.75 -6.28
CA ALA A 196 27.53 -18.64 -7.40
C ALA A 196 28.68 -19.62 -7.11
N ARG A 197 29.62 -19.30 -6.21
CA ARG A 197 30.69 -20.23 -5.78
C ARG A 197 30.16 -21.52 -5.13
N LEU A 198 28.95 -21.47 -4.54
CA LEU A 198 28.28 -22.62 -3.94
C LEU A 198 27.60 -23.51 -4.99
N LEU A 199 27.59 -23.10 -6.26
CA LEU A 199 26.99 -23.84 -7.36
C LEU A 199 28.11 -24.39 -8.26
N ARG A 200 28.10 -25.68 -8.62
CA ARG A 200 29.12 -26.21 -9.54
C ARG A 200 28.98 -25.58 -10.94
N PRO A 201 30.04 -25.53 -11.77
CA PRO A 201 29.89 -25.28 -13.21
C PRO A 201 28.84 -26.21 -13.83
N GLY A 202 27.92 -25.66 -14.63
CA GLY A 202 26.75 -26.37 -15.17
C GLY A 202 25.63 -26.65 -14.16
N GLY A 203 25.81 -26.30 -12.89
CA GLY A 203 24.78 -26.41 -11.87
C GLY A 203 23.61 -25.45 -12.10
N LEU A 204 22.43 -25.80 -11.59
CA LEU A 204 21.18 -25.06 -11.75
C LEU A 204 21.00 -24.03 -10.62
N LEU A 205 20.90 -22.76 -10.97
CA LEU A 205 20.42 -21.71 -10.09
C LEU A 205 18.90 -21.59 -10.24
N ILE A 206 18.16 -21.61 -9.13
CA ILE A 206 16.73 -21.30 -9.09
C ILE A 206 16.54 -20.08 -8.19
N TYR A 207 16.16 -18.96 -8.80
CA TYR A 207 15.94 -17.70 -8.11
C TYR A 207 14.43 -17.39 -8.03
N GLY A 208 13.94 -17.06 -6.84
CA GLY A 208 12.56 -16.66 -6.58
C GLY A 208 12.50 -15.50 -5.60
N HIS A 209 11.77 -14.46 -5.95
CA HIS A 209 11.74 -13.21 -5.18
C HIS A 209 10.56 -13.15 -4.20
N GLY A 210 10.75 -12.50 -3.04
CA GLY A 210 9.72 -12.38 -1.99
C GLY A 210 8.73 -11.22 -2.20
N PRO A 211 7.66 -11.13 -1.38
CA PRO A 211 6.53 -10.21 -1.56
C PRO A 211 6.80 -8.70 -1.50
N PHE A 212 8.03 -8.26 -1.23
CA PHE A 212 8.31 -6.88 -0.79
C PHE A 212 9.28 -6.10 -1.66
N LEU A 213 9.73 -6.64 -2.78
CA LEU A 213 10.72 -5.99 -3.64
C LEU A 213 10.31 -6.17 -5.11
N GLY A 214 10.42 -5.08 -5.89
CA GLY A 214 9.90 -4.94 -7.26
C GLY A 214 10.47 -5.98 -8.23
N LYS A 215 9.65 -6.79 -8.90
CA LYS A 215 8.90 -6.49 -10.14
C LYS A 215 9.75 -6.26 -11.41
N SER A 216 10.93 -6.88 -11.51
CA SER A 216 11.68 -6.94 -12.78
C SER A 216 12.31 -8.32 -13.02
N PRO A 217 11.50 -9.35 -13.37
CA PRO A 217 12.05 -10.64 -13.81
C PRO A 217 12.99 -10.46 -15.00
N GLU A 218 12.69 -9.49 -15.88
CA GLU A 218 13.54 -9.14 -17.02
C GLU A 218 14.94 -8.67 -16.59
N GLY A 219 15.04 -7.86 -15.53
CA GLY A 219 16.33 -7.41 -14.98
C GLY A 219 17.17 -8.54 -14.37
N VAL A 220 16.53 -9.57 -13.81
CA VAL A 220 17.19 -10.78 -13.32
C VAL A 220 17.70 -11.64 -14.47
N GLU A 221 16.86 -11.89 -15.46
CA GLU A 221 17.24 -12.65 -16.65
C GLU A 221 18.42 -12.00 -17.38
N GLU A 222 18.34 -10.68 -17.63
CA GLU A 222 19.39 -9.95 -18.31
C GLU A 222 20.69 -9.95 -17.50
N GLY A 223 20.63 -9.75 -16.18
CA GLY A 223 21.83 -9.73 -15.35
C GLY A 223 22.53 -11.10 -15.30
N LEU A 224 21.75 -12.19 -15.25
CA LEU A 224 22.30 -13.54 -15.35
C LEU A 224 22.95 -13.79 -16.72
N ARG A 225 22.32 -13.36 -17.81
CA ARG A 225 22.90 -13.46 -19.17
C ARG A 225 24.21 -12.65 -19.28
N ARG A 226 24.27 -11.42 -18.76
CA ARG A 226 25.49 -10.60 -18.76
C ARG A 226 26.63 -11.21 -17.95
N MET A 227 26.33 -11.95 -16.89
CA MET A 227 27.32 -12.69 -16.10
C MET A 227 27.74 -14.03 -16.73
N GLY A 228 27.21 -14.36 -17.91
CA GLY A 228 27.56 -15.56 -18.68
C GLY A 228 26.74 -16.80 -18.33
N PHE A 229 25.69 -16.70 -17.52
CA PHE A 229 24.78 -17.83 -17.30
C PHE A 229 24.06 -18.23 -18.58
N ARG A 230 23.85 -19.54 -18.74
CA ARG A 230 23.24 -20.16 -19.91
C ARG A 230 21.85 -20.68 -19.56
N GLU A 231 21.04 -20.98 -20.58
CA GLU A 231 19.69 -21.56 -20.39
C GLU A 231 18.83 -20.74 -19.42
N VAL A 232 18.87 -19.40 -19.57
CA VAL A 232 18.11 -18.50 -18.70
C VAL A 232 16.64 -18.55 -19.06
N GLU A 233 15.85 -19.21 -18.21
CA GLU A 233 14.42 -19.47 -18.39
C GLU A 233 13.61 -18.83 -17.25
N ARG A 234 12.44 -18.28 -17.59
CA ARG A 234 11.45 -17.81 -16.62
C ARG A 234 10.29 -18.77 -16.54
N VAL A 235 9.90 -19.12 -15.32
CA VAL A 235 8.73 -19.94 -15.01
C VAL A 235 7.77 -19.16 -14.14
N GLY A 236 6.49 -19.10 -14.52
CA GLY A 236 5.47 -18.30 -13.83
C GLY A 236 5.36 -16.86 -14.35
N GLU A 237 4.40 -16.12 -13.79
CA GLU A 237 4.03 -14.77 -14.25
C GLU A 237 3.61 -13.88 -13.06
N GLY A 238 3.65 -12.56 -13.24
CA GLY A 238 3.24 -11.60 -12.22
C GLY A 238 4.16 -11.59 -11.00
N GLU A 239 3.59 -11.75 -9.81
CA GLU A 239 4.33 -11.75 -8.53
C GLU A 239 4.93 -13.14 -8.20
N TYR A 240 4.54 -14.19 -8.93
CA TYR A 240 4.97 -15.57 -8.70
C TYR A 240 5.77 -16.08 -9.89
N PHE A 241 7.09 -15.82 -9.87
CA PHE A 241 8.00 -16.28 -10.91
C PHE A 241 9.27 -16.91 -10.31
N LEU A 242 9.90 -17.79 -11.09
CA LEU A 242 11.25 -18.27 -10.90
C LEU A 242 12.09 -17.91 -12.12
N VAL A 243 13.34 -17.52 -11.90
CA VAL A 243 14.35 -17.46 -12.96
C VAL A 243 15.33 -18.59 -12.75
N LEU A 244 15.47 -19.44 -13.76
CA LEU A 244 16.37 -20.57 -13.79
C LEU A 244 17.54 -20.27 -14.70
N ALA A 245 18.73 -20.70 -14.31
CA ALA A 245 19.91 -20.49 -15.13
C ALA A 245 21.02 -21.50 -14.80
N ARG A 246 21.76 -21.93 -15.81
CA ARG A 246 22.92 -22.82 -15.66
C ARG A 246 24.20 -22.00 -15.51
N ARG A 247 24.97 -22.28 -14.44
CA ARG A 247 26.22 -21.57 -14.16
C ARG A 247 27.27 -21.86 -15.25
N PRO A 248 28.00 -20.86 -15.77
CA PRO A 248 29.11 -21.09 -16.68
C PRO A 248 30.36 -21.63 -15.95
N GLU A 249 31.35 -22.08 -16.72
CA GLU A 249 32.69 -22.46 -16.18
C GLU A 249 33.33 -21.31 -15.40
N ALA A 250 33.30 -20.09 -15.96
CA ALA A 250 33.74 -18.86 -15.33
C ALA A 250 32.67 -17.77 -15.51
N LEU A 251 32.45 -16.96 -14.47
CA LEU A 251 31.56 -15.79 -14.54
C LEU A 251 32.25 -14.66 -15.28
N ALA A 252 31.53 -13.97 -16.16
CA ALA A 252 32.06 -12.78 -16.84
C ALA A 252 32.16 -11.60 -15.85
N GLU A 253 33.28 -10.84 -15.91
CA GLU A 253 33.39 -9.55 -15.22
C GLU A 253 32.51 -8.53 -15.95
N ALA A 254 31.51 -7.97 -15.28
CA ALA A 254 30.66 -6.94 -15.87
C ALA A 254 31.47 -5.64 -16.07
N ARG A 255 32.04 -5.43 -17.27
CA ARG A 255 32.58 -4.14 -17.72
C ARG A 255 31.59 -3.45 -18.66
N ALA A 256 31.41 -2.15 -18.48
CA ALA A 256 30.76 -1.28 -19.46
C ALA A 256 31.80 -0.88 -20.51
N GLU A 257 31.54 -1.16 -21.79
CA GLU A 257 32.43 -0.82 -22.91
C GLU A 257 31.81 0.29 -23.77
N GLU A 258 32.61 1.30 -24.12
CA GLU A 258 32.33 2.34 -25.14
C GLU A 258 33.07 1.97 -26.45
N GLU A 259 32.38 2.13 -27.60
CA GLU A 259 32.86 1.79 -28.95
C GLU A 259 33.84 2.83 -29.56
N VAL A 260 34.73 2.38 -30.47
CA VAL A 260 35.61 3.23 -31.30
C VAL A 260 35.55 2.80 -32.78
N GLU A 261 35.40 3.77 -33.69
CA GLU A 261 35.37 3.63 -35.16
C GLU A 261 36.78 3.57 -35.82
N GLU A 262 36.90 2.89 -36.97
CA GLU A 262 38.07 2.90 -37.88
C GLU A 262 37.71 3.36 -39.32
N VAL A 263 38.64 4.04 -40.00
CA VAL A 263 38.49 4.67 -41.33
C VAL A 263 39.39 3.99 -42.39
N LEU A 264 38.88 3.83 -43.63
CA LEU A 264 39.52 3.24 -44.83
C LEU A 264 40.05 4.29 -45.84
N ALA A 265 40.98 3.92 -46.72
CA ALA A 265 41.58 4.76 -47.79
C ALA A 265 41.55 4.12 -49.21
N GLU A 266 41.51 4.95 -50.28
CA GLU A 266 41.38 4.62 -51.72
C GLU A 266 42.68 4.82 -52.57
N PRO A 267 42.78 4.26 -53.81
CA PRO A 267 43.74 4.68 -54.85
C PRO A 267 43.16 5.07 -56.25
N GLU A 268 43.97 5.80 -57.04
CA GLU A 268 43.70 6.48 -58.35
C GLU A 268 43.96 5.65 -59.66
N PRO A 269 43.51 6.11 -60.86
CA PRO A 269 43.40 5.32 -62.11
C PRO A 269 44.39 5.64 -63.26
N LEU A 270 44.40 4.81 -64.32
CA LEU A 270 45.17 4.93 -65.59
C LEU A 270 44.25 4.80 -66.82
N GLY A 271 44.28 5.78 -67.73
CA GLY A 271 43.34 5.93 -68.86
C GLY A 271 43.71 5.27 -70.21
N VAL A 272 42.76 5.29 -71.17
CA VAL A 272 42.87 4.69 -72.54
C VAL A 272 42.20 5.55 -73.64
N ARG A 273 42.84 5.63 -74.83
CA ARG A 273 42.38 6.21 -76.14
C ARG A 273 41.24 5.37 -76.77
N GLY A 274 40.27 5.79 -77.59
CA GLY A 274 39.77 7.03 -78.18
C GLY A 274 38.66 6.60 -79.19
N VAL A 275 37.38 6.84 -78.87
CA VAL A 275 36.17 6.42 -79.62
C VAL A 275 35.52 7.65 -80.28
N ASP A 276 34.90 7.52 -81.46
CA ASP A 276 34.10 8.61 -82.07
C ASP A 276 32.74 8.72 -81.38
N LEU A 277 32.56 9.77 -80.59
CA LEU A 277 31.43 9.94 -79.68
C LEU A 277 30.19 10.54 -80.36
N GLU A 278 30.33 11.24 -81.48
CA GLU A 278 29.16 11.84 -82.18
C GLU A 278 28.30 10.77 -82.84
N GLU A 279 28.92 9.76 -83.45
CA GLU A 279 28.20 8.64 -84.06
C GLU A 279 27.47 7.80 -82.99
N VAL A 280 28.09 7.65 -81.82
CA VAL A 280 27.51 6.95 -80.65
C VAL A 280 26.30 7.70 -80.09
N ARG A 281 26.33 9.05 -80.04
CA ARG A 281 25.17 9.85 -79.63
C ARG A 281 24.00 9.66 -80.59
N ALA A 282 24.24 9.69 -81.90
CA ALA A 282 23.20 9.49 -82.90
C ALA A 282 22.51 8.12 -82.76
N LEU A 283 23.28 7.05 -82.50
CA LEU A 283 22.76 5.71 -82.22
C LEU A 283 21.95 5.65 -80.93
N LEU A 284 22.37 6.36 -79.88
CA LEU A 284 21.67 6.42 -78.60
C LEU A 284 20.33 7.16 -78.72
N GLU A 285 20.27 8.23 -79.52
CA GLU A 285 19.04 8.96 -79.83
C GLU A 285 18.09 8.16 -80.73
N ALA A 286 18.63 7.34 -81.64
CA ALA A 286 17.85 6.41 -82.46
C ALA A 286 17.29 5.20 -81.68
N GLY A 287 17.73 5.00 -80.42
CA GLY A 287 17.31 3.87 -79.58
C GLY A 287 18.07 2.57 -79.82
N ASP A 288 19.14 2.60 -80.61
CA ASP A 288 19.98 1.44 -80.95
C ASP A 288 20.99 1.11 -79.84
N TYR A 289 20.49 0.92 -78.62
CA TYR A 289 21.32 0.77 -77.41
C TYR A 289 22.29 -0.41 -77.47
N LYS A 290 21.95 -1.51 -78.18
CA LYS A 290 22.85 -2.66 -78.34
C LYS A 290 24.06 -2.32 -79.21
N GLU A 291 23.85 -1.54 -80.27
CA GLU A 291 24.91 -1.08 -81.16
C GLU A 291 25.83 -0.09 -80.41
N VAL A 292 25.26 0.81 -79.60
CA VAL A 292 26.02 1.69 -78.70
C VAL A 292 26.97 0.89 -77.77
N LEU A 293 26.49 -0.20 -77.17
CA LEU A 293 27.30 -1.04 -76.28
C LEU A 293 28.37 -1.87 -77.00
N SER A 294 28.20 -2.14 -78.29
CA SER A 294 29.21 -2.83 -79.11
C SER A 294 30.39 -1.93 -79.45
N ARG A 295 30.16 -0.61 -79.51
CA ARG A 295 31.16 0.42 -79.88
C ARG A 295 31.91 0.99 -78.68
N LEU A 296 31.28 1.01 -77.51
CA LEU A 296 31.87 1.51 -76.27
C LEU A 296 32.37 0.34 -75.41
N GLN A 297 33.66 0.27 -75.11
CA GLN A 297 34.23 -0.80 -74.28
C GLN A 297 33.84 -0.66 -72.80
N GLU A 298 33.93 -1.75 -72.02
CA GLU A 298 33.61 -1.77 -70.58
C GLU A 298 34.50 -0.86 -69.73
N GLY A 299 35.75 -0.65 -70.13
CA GLY A 299 36.71 0.25 -69.47
C GLY A 299 36.69 1.69 -69.97
N ALA A 300 35.65 2.13 -70.68
CA ALA A 300 35.53 3.51 -71.13
C ALA A 300 35.50 4.49 -69.94
N GLU A 301 36.15 5.64 -70.12
CA GLU A 301 36.19 6.75 -69.15
C GLU A 301 35.61 8.03 -69.76
N GLY A 302 35.23 8.99 -68.93
CA GLY A 302 34.71 10.29 -69.38
C GLY A 302 33.39 10.19 -70.13
N GLU A 303 33.22 10.98 -71.19
CA GLU A 303 31.97 11.05 -71.95
C GLU A 303 31.58 9.70 -72.60
N ALA A 304 32.55 8.89 -73.02
CA ALA A 304 32.31 7.54 -73.55
C ALA A 304 31.62 6.65 -72.50
N ALA A 305 32.06 6.75 -71.25
CA ALA A 305 31.48 6.02 -70.13
C ALA A 305 30.06 6.51 -69.80
N TYR A 306 29.81 7.82 -69.92
CA TYR A 306 28.48 8.40 -69.76
C TYR A 306 27.47 7.89 -70.80
N LEU A 307 27.84 7.90 -72.08
CA LEU A 307 26.98 7.39 -73.16
C LEU A 307 26.73 5.88 -73.03
N ARG A 308 27.74 5.11 -72.61
CA ARG A 308 27.61 3.69 -72.29
C ARG A 308 26.61 3.50 -71.13
N GLY A 309 26.76 4.27 -70.06
CA GLY A 309 25.88 4.26 -68.90
C GLY A 309 24.42 4.58 -69.25
N ARG A 310 24.18 5.55 -70.13
CA ARG A 310 22.83 5.88 -70.65
C ARG A 310 22.19 4.73 -71.42
N ALA A 311 22.94 4.06 -72.30
CA ALA A 311 22.45 2.91 -73.04
C ALA A 311 22.18 1.71 -72.13
N LEU A 312 23.04 1.46 -71.13
CA LEU A 312 22.84 0.40 -70.14
C LEU A 312 21.62 0.66 -69.25
N PHE A 313 21.41 1.90 -68.82
CA PHE A 313 20.22 2.31 -68.06
C PHE A 313 18.93 2.09 -68.85
N ALA A 314 18.91 2.46 -70.14
CA ALA A 314 17.75 2.24 -71.01
C ALA A 314 17.43 0.76 -71.24
N LEU A 315 18.44 -0.12 -71.18
CA LEU A 315 18.30 -1.58 -71.25
C LEU A 315 18.06 -2.25 -69.89
N SER A 316 17.86 -1.48 -68.81
CA SER A 316 17.70 -1.97 -67.44
C SER A 316 18.88 -2.81 -66.91
N ARG A 317 20.09 -2.63 -67.47
CA ARG A 317 21.34 -3.28 -67.02
C ARG A 317 22.02 -2.41 -65.97
N TYR A 318 21.37 -2.27 -64.81
CA TYR A 318 21.71 -1.25 -63.81
C TYR A 318 23.08 -1.42 -63.15
N ALA A 319 23.53 -2.66 -62.90
CA ALA A 319 24.84 -2.90 -62.27
C ALA A 319 25.99 -2.40 -63.16
N GLU A 320 25.92 -2.74 -64.45
CA GLU A 320 26.88 -2.29 -65.45
C GLU A 320 26.76 -0.78 -65.72
N ALA A 321 25.55 -0.23 -65.65
CA ALA A 321 25.33 1.21 -65.77
C ALA A 321 26.00 1.99 -64.63
N GLU A 322 25.93 1.51 -63.38
CA GLU A 322 26.59 2.17 -62.23
C GLU A 322 28.10 2.19 -62.41
N GLU A 323 28.68 1.07 -62.84
CA GLU A 323 30.10 0.95 -63.14
C GLU A 323 30.56 1.89 -64.26
N ALA A 324 29.79 1.99 -65.35
CA ALA A 324 30.10 2.88 -66.45
C ALA A 324 29.98 4.36 -66.03
N LEU A 325 28.91 4.72 -65.31
CA LEU A 325 28.67 6.10 -64.89
C LEU A 325 29.69 6.58 -63.86
N ARG A 326 30.17 5.70 -62.97
CA ARG A 326 31.25 6.03 -62.01
C ARG A 326 32.54 6.46 -62.71
N ARG A 327 32.83 5.90 -63.89
CA ARG A 327 34.03 6.21 -64.70
C ARG A 327 33.85 7.46 -65.58
N ALA A 328 32.64 8.02 -65.65
CA ALA A 328 32.34 9.17 -66.49
C ALA A 328 32.77 10.52 -65.88
N LEU A 329 32.82 10.61 -64.55
CA LEU A 329 33.30 11.77 -63.80
C LEU A 329 32.65 13.13 -64.23
N SER A 330 31.37 13.13 -64.62
CA SER A 330 30.59 14.33 -64.98
C SER A 330 29.33 14.49 -64.11
N GLU A 331 28.80 15.72 -64.00
CA GLU A 331 27.62 15.99 -63.18
C GLU A 331 26.36 15.28 -63.72
N GLU A 332 26.19 15.22 -65.04
CA GLU A 332 25.07 14.53 -65.68
C GLU A 332 25.16 13.01 -65.50
N ALA A 333 26.37 12.47 -65.41
CA ALA A 333 26.60 11.06 -65.12
C ALA A 333 26.22 10.73 -63.67
N GLU A 334 26.59 11.58 -62.71
CA GLU A 334 26.21 11.42 -61.31
C GLU A 334 24.70 11.57 -61.09
N ASP A 335 24.02 12.44 -61.84
CA ASP A 335 22.56 12.57 -61.81
C ASP A 335 21.85 11.30 -62.28
N LEU A 336 22.33 10.69 -63.36
CA LEU A 336 21.80 9.42 -63.87
C LEU A 336 22.18 8.25 -62.97
N ARG A 337 23.40 8.28 -62.41
CA ARG A 337 23.90 7.27 -61.47
C ARG A 337 23.03 7.24 -60.21
N ALA A 338 22.57 8.39 -59.73
CA ALA A 338 21.65 8.45 -58.61
C ALA A 338 20.34 7.69 -58.88
N LEU A 339 19.79 7.76 -60.11
CA LEU A 339 18.62 6.97 -60.51
C LEU A 339 18.93 5.48 -60.61
N VAL A 340 20.09 5.12 -61.18
CA VAL A 340 20.57 3.73 -61.27
C VAL A 340 20.73 3.11 -59.88
N LEU A 341 21.29 3.86 -58.93
CA LEU A 341 21.48 3.40 -57.54
C LEU A 341 20.14 3.11 -56.85
N VAL A 342 19.07 3.84 -57.17
CA VAL A 342 17.71 3.53 -56.68
C VAL A 342 17.21 2.19 -57.23
N GLU A 343 17.43 1.91 -58.52
CA GLU A 343 17.04 0.62 -59.12
C GLU A 343 17.85 -0.56 -58.58
N LEU A 344 19.08 -0.32 -58.12
CA LEU A 344 19.93 -1.31 -57.46
C LEU A 344 19.64 -1.48 -55.96
N GLY A 345 18.71 -0.70 -55.38
CA GLY A 345 18.44 -0.70 -53.94
C GLY A 345 19.51 -0.03 -53.07
N ALA A 346 20.48 0.65 -53.68
CA ALA A 346 21.57 1.37 -52.99
C ALA A 346 21.12 2.78 -52.54
N HIS A 347 20.05 2.82 -51.74
CA HIS A 347 19.32 4.05 -51.38
C HIS A 347 20.18 5.08 -50.63
N GLU A 348 20.98 4.65 -49.65
CA GLU A 348 21.90 5.51 -48.89
C GLU A 348 22.85 6.30 -49.80
N ARG A 349 23.39 5.63 -50.84
CA ARG A 349 24.33 6.25 -51.78
C ARG A 349 23.64 7.22 -52.75
N ALA A 350 22.35 7.00 -53.04
CA ALA A 350 21.58 7.85 -53.95
C ALA A 350 21.01 9.11 -53.27
N ARG A 351 20.74 9.05 -51.95
CA ARG A 351 19.93 10.03 -51.22
C ARG A 351 20.41 11.47 -51.37
N SER A 352 21.66 11.75 -50.98
CA SER A 352 22.20 13.12 -50.95
C SER A 352 22.13 13.80 -52.33
N ARG A 353 22.44 13.05 -53.39
CA ARG A 353 22.35 13.56 -54.76
C ARG A 353 20.90 13.79 -55.19
N LEU A 354 19.98 12.88 -54.87
CA LEU A 354 18.56 13.04 -55.19
C LEU A 354 17.88 14.19 -54.43
N GLU A 355 18.29 14.45 -53.19
CA GLU A 355 17.82 15.60 -52.42
C GLU A 355 18.16 16.93 -53.14
N ALA A 356 19.39 17.06 -53.65
CA ALA A 356 19.81 18.21 -54.45
C ALA A 356 19.04 18.34 -55.78
N LEU A 357 18.69 17.20 -56.40
CA LEU A 357 18.00 17.16 -57.70
C LEU A 357 16.47 17.29 -57.60
N SER A 358 15.90 17.13 -56.41
CA SER A 358 14.43 17.13 -56.20
C SER A 358 13.74 18.39 -56.73
N ALA A 359 14.41 19.54 -56.70
CA ALA A 359 13.91 20.80 -57.24
C ALA A 359 13.60 20.75 -58.75
N ARG A 360 14.27 19.85 -59.50
CA ARG A 360 14.04 19.64 -60.95
C ARG A 360 12.74 18.86 -61.23
N GLY A 361 12.10 18.29 -60.22
CA GLY A 361 10.78 17.66 -60.34
C GLY A 361 10.77 16.31 -61.06
N GLY A 362 9.56 15.81 -61.35
CA GLY A 362 9.33 14.59 -62.14
C GLY A 362 10.03 13.35 -61.60
N ARG A 363 10.87 12.71 -62.43
CA ARG A 363 11.51 11.42 -62.14
C ARG A 363 12.45 11.47 -60.93
N TYR A 364 13.08 12.62 -60.65
CA TYR A 364 13.97 12.76 -59.49
C TYR A 364 13.18 12.77 -58.17
N ARG A 365 11.99 13.41 -58.15
CA ARG A 365 11.10 13.34 -56.98
C ARG A 365 10.52 11.95 -56.78
N LEU A 366 10.15 11.26 -57.87
CA LEU A 366 9.71 9.87 -57.81
C LEU A 366 10.81 8.96 -57.22
N ALA A 367 12.04 9.09 -57.70
CA ALA A 367 13.19 8.33 -57.19
C ALA A 367 13.53 8.66 -55.74
N LEU A 368 13.52 9.95 -55.35
CA LEU A 368 13.71 10.37 -53.97
C LEU A 368 12.60 9.84 -53.05
N GLY A 369 11.35 9.85 -53.51
CA GLY A 369 10.23 9.27 -52.78
C GLY A 369 10.42 7.77 -52.54
N ARG A 370 10.93 7.01 -53.53
CA ARG A 370 11.25 5.59 -53.37
C ARG A 370 12.35 5.35 -52.35
N VAL A 371 13.38 6.21 -52.32
CA VAL A 371 14.43 6.19 -51.28
C VAL A 371 13.83 6.42 -49.89
N TYR A 372 13.04 7.48 -49.71
CA TYR A 372 12.40 7.77 -48.41
C TYR A 372 11.41 6.68 -47.98
N LEU A 373 10.71 6.05 -48.92
CA LEU A 373 9.83 4.93 -48.64
C LEU A 373 10.61 3.74 -48.08
N ALA A 374 11.74 3.39 -48.70
CA ALA A 374 12.64 2.32 -48.26
C ALA A 374 13.28 2.61 -46.88
N GLU A 375 13.60 3.87 -46.59
CA GLU A 375 14.14 4.31 -45.29
C GLU A 375 13.06 4.41 -44.18
N GLY A 376 11.79 4.16 -44.48
CA GLY A 376 10.70 4.28 -43.51
C GLY A 376 10.25 5.72 -43.23
N ARG A 377 10.66 6.69 -44.05
CA ARG A 377 10.29 8.12 -44.00
C ARG A 377 9.01 8.38 -44.79
N TYR A 378 7.91 7.71 -44.41
CA TYR A 378 6.69 7.65 -45.22
C TYR A 378 6.02 9.00 -45.51
N ALA A 379 6.06 9.96 -44.58
CA ALA A 379 5.49 11.28 -44.81
C ALA A 379 6.28 12.05 -45.88
N ASP A 380 7.60 12.06 -45.76
CA ASP A 380 8.49 12.68 -46.75
C ASP A 380 8.35 12.00 -48.11
N ALA A 381 8.28 10.66 -48.13
CA ALA A 381 8.03 9.87 -49.34
C ALA A 381 6.72 10.25 -50.02
N LEU A 382 5.60 10.29 -49.26
CA LEU A 382 4.29 10.65 -49.79
C LEU A 382 4.29 12.05 -50.40
N ARG A 383 4.93 13.03 -49.74
CA ARG A 383 5.08 14.38 -50.29
C ARG A 383 5.79 14.34 -51.65
N GLN A 384 6.91 13.62 -51.75
CA GLN A 384 7.65 13.53 -53.01
C GLN A 384 6.85 12.84 -54.11
N PHE A 385 6.08 11.80 -53.80
CA PHE A 385 5.23 11.13 -54.77
C PHE A 385 4.12 12.04 -55.30
N VAL A 386 3.42 12.75 -54.42
CA VAL A 386 2.35 13.69 -54.81
C VAL A 386 2.92 14.85 -55.63
N GLU A 387 4.03 15.44 -55.20
CA GLU A 387 4.68 16.57 -55.89
C GLU A 387 5.38 16.14 -57.19
N SER A 388 5.61 14.85 -57.43
CA SER A 388 6.21 14.37 -58.68
C SER A 388 5.27 14.56 -59.88
N GLY A 389 3.96 14.51 -59.67
CA GLY A 389 2.94 14.62 -60.73
C GLY A 389 2.94 13.48 -61.76
N LEU A 390 3.70 12.41 -61.50
CA LEU A 390 3.86 11.29 -62.43
C LEU A 390 2.82 10.18 -62.14
N PRO A 391 2.13 9.63 -63.16
CA PRO A 391 1.20 8.50 -62.99
C PRO A 391 1.85 7.27 -62.34
N GLU A 392 3.13 7.03 -62.62
CA GLU A 392 3.91 5.93 -62.04
C GLU A 392 4.01 6.02 -60.51
N ALA A 393 3.80 7.20 -59.92
CA ALA A 393 3.84 7.41 -58.49
C ALA A 393 2.62 6.80 -57.75
N GLU A 394 1.50 6.54 -58.43
CA GLU A 394 0.24 6.13 -57.79
C GLU A 394 0.36 4.86 -56.93
N VAL A 395 1.15 3.88 -57.39
CA VAL A 395 1.38 2.63 -56.65
C VAL A 395 2.11 2.93 -55.34
N TYR A 396 3.12 3.81 -55.38
CA TYR A 396 3.90 4.19 -54.21
C TYR A 396 3.16 5.14 -53.28
N VAL A 397 2.26 5.98 -53.79
CA VAL A 397 1.33 6.78 -52.97
C VAL A 397 0.46 5.85 -52.14
N ARG A 398 -0.11 4.79 -52.74
CA ARG A 398 -0.92 3.81 -52.04
C ARG A 398 -0.12 3.11 -50.95
N GLU A 399 1.08 2.64 -51.29
CA GLU A 399 1.97 1.98 -50.32
C GLU A 399 2.33 2.92 -49.15
N ALA A 400 2.70 4.18 -49.43
CA ALA A 400 3.02 5.15 -48.38
C ALA A 400 1.82 5.44 -47.48
N LEU A 401 0.61 5.58 -48.04
CA LEU A 401 -0.62 5.78 -47.27
C LEU A 401 -0.96 4.57 -46.40
N GLU A 402 -0.76 3.34 -46.88
CA GLU A 402 -0.92 2.12 -46.10
C GLU A 402 0.03 2.12 -44.90
N ARG A 403 1.32 2.42 -45.12
CA ARG A 403 2.33 2.51 -44.06
C ARG A 403 2.05 3.62 -43.04
N ILE A 404 1.56 4.78 -43.49
CA ILE A 404 1.13 5.87 -42.60
C ILE A 404 -0.08 5.43 -41.77
N THR A 405 -1.06 4.77 -42.40
CA THR A 405 -2.26 4.26 -41.72
C THR A 405 -1.89 3.20 -40.67
N GLU A 406 -0.97 2.29 -40.98
CA GLU A 406 -0.42 1.32 -40.01
C GLU A 406 0.20 2.02 -38.80
N ARG A 407 1.01 3.07 -39.02
CA ARG A 407 1.55 3.88 -37.93
C ARG A 407 0.46 4.59 -37.14
N MET A 408 -0.55 5.15 -37.79
CA MET A 408 -1.69 5.77 -37.11
C MET A 408 -2.44 4.77 -36.22
N ARG A 409 -2.68 3.54 -36.67
CA ARG A 409 -3.28 2.48 -35.84
C ARG A 409 -2.42 2.17 -34.62
N ARG A 410 -1.10 2.09 -34.80
CA ARG A 410 -0.16 1.86 -33.69
C ARG A 410 -0.24 2.98 -32.65
N TYR A 411 -0.14 4.24 -33.05
CA TYR A 411 -0.27 5.38 -32.15
C TYR A 411 -1.64 5.42 -31.46
N ALA A 412 -2.72 5.10 -32.18
CA ALA A 412 -4.05 5.00 -31.59
C ALA A 412 -4.16 3.92 -30.50
N ARG A 413 -3.47 2.78 -30.64
CA ARG A 413 -3.38 1.73 -29.60
C ARG A 413 -2.54 2.16 -28.41
N GLU A 414 -1.49 2.94 -28.66
CA GLU A 414 -0.61 3.50 -27.62
C GLU A 414 -1.23 4.72 -26.91
N GLY A 415 -2.37 5.24 -27.40
CA GLY A 415 -3.04 6.41 -26.83
C GLY A 415 -2.51 7.75 -27.32
N GLU A 416 -1.58 7.75 -28.28
CA GLU A 416 -0.90 8.93 -28.85
C GLU A 416 -1.77 9.65 -29.90
N TRP A 417 -2.93 10.14 -29.49
CA TRP A 417 -3.92 10.75 -30.38
C TRP A 417 -3.42 12.06 -31.05
N ALA A 418 -2.47 12.75 -30.44
CA ALA A 418 -1.82 13.92 -31.05
C ALA A 418 -1.00 13.54 -32.29
N GLU A 419 -0.32 12.40 -32.28
CA GLU A 419 0.45 11.87 -33.41
C GLU A 419 -0.46 11.37 -34.55
N VAL A 420 -1.60 10.78 -34.20
CA VAL A 420 -2.66 10.40 -35.17
C VAL A 420 -3.22 11.65 -35.86
N SER A 421 -3.57 12.68 -35.08
CA SER A 421 -4.10 13.94 -35.60
C SER A 421 -3.11 14.63 -36.54
N ARG A 422 -1.83 14.72 -36.17
CA ARG A 422 -0.78 15.31 -37.01
C ARG A 422 -0.62 14.60 -38.36
N ARG A 423 -0.72 13.27 -38.39
CA ARG A 423 -0.61 12.49 -39.64
C ARG A 423 -1.84 12.65 -40.53
N ALA A 424 -3.03 12.68 -39.94
CA ALA A 424 -4.26 12.97 -40.69
C ALA A 424 -4.22 14.38 -41.27
N GLU A 425 -3.80 15.38 -40.49
CA GLU A 425 -3.62 16.77 -40.93
C GLU A 425 -2.59 16.88 -42.04
N PHE A 426 -1.42 16.25 -41.89
CA PHE A 426 -0.40 16.24 -42.94
C PHE A 426 -0.93 15.71 -44.29
N VAL A 427 -1.73 14.64 -44.27
CA VAL A 427 -2.32 14.10 -45.50
C VAL A 427 -3.47 14.99 -46.02
N GLU A 428 -4.28 15.59 -45.13
CA GLU A 428 -5.29 16.58 -45.50
C GLU A 428 -4.65 17.77 -46.23
N ASP A 429 -3.53 18.28 -45.71
CA ASP A 429 -2.80 19.44 -46.24
C ASP A 429 -2.19 19.17 -47.63
N LEU A 430 -1.72 17.95 -47.88
CA LEU A 430 -1.22 17.54 -49.20
C LEU A 430 -2.34 17.49 -50.23
N SER A 431 -3.40 16.74 -49.91
CA SER A 431 -4.63 16.76 -50.69
C SER A 431 -5.74 16.06 -49.90
N PRO A 432 -6.91 16.70 -49.75
CA PRO A 432 -7.98 16.11 -48.97
C PRO A 432 -8.54 14.80 -49.55
N GLY A 433 -8.33 14.52 -50.84
CA GLY A 433 -8.72 13.27 -51.50
C GLY A 433 -7.83 12.06 -51.17
N LEU A 434 -6.66 12.28 -50.55
CA LEU A 434 -5.74 11.20 -50.16
C LEU A 434 -6.13 10.52 -48.84
N LEU A 435 -7.01 11.15 -48.05
CA LEU A 435 -7.48 10.58 -46.80
C LEU A 435 -8.34 9.34 -47.08
N THR A 436 -7.82 8.18 -46.73
CA THR A 436 -8.58 6.94 -46.78
C THR A 436 -9.70 6.94 -45.74
N ARG A 437 -10.71 6.07 -45.92
CA ARG A 437 -11.81 5.90 -44.96
C ARG A 437 -11.31 5.69 -43.54
N GLU A 438 -10.27 4.89 -43.40
CA GLU A 438 -9.70 4.59 -42.09
C GLU A 438 -8.94 5.76 -41.48
N MET A 439 -8.18 6.51 -42.29
CA MET A 439 -7.53 7.73 -41.83
C MET A 439 -8.56 8.78 -41.38
N LEU A 440 -9.70 8.88 -42.08
CA LEU A 440 -10.82 9.72 -41.66
C LEU A 440 -11.42 9.26 -40.32
N ARG A 441 -11.63 7.95 -40.11
CA ARG A 441 -12.14 7.42 -38.82
C ARG A 441 -11.17 7.68 -37.67
N LEU A 442 -9.89 7.37 -37.85
CA LEU A 442 -8.85 7.59 -36.84
C LEU A 442 -8.65 9.09 -36.57
N GLY A 443 -8.63 9.90 -37.63
CA GLY A 443 -8.51 11.35 -37.56
C GLY A 443 -9.72 12.01 -36.87
N LEU A 444 -10.94 11.55 -37.15
CA LEU A 444 -12.17 12.00 -36.49
C LEU A 444 -12.09 11.76 -34.98
N LYS A 445 -11.75 10.52 -34.58
CA LYS A 445 -11.59 10.17 -33.16
C LYS A 445 -10.51 11.02 -32.48
N ALA A 446 -9.36 11.18 -33.14
CA ALA A 446 -8.27 12.01 -32.63
C ALA A 446 -8.67 13.49 -32.47
N ALA A 447 -9.38 14.05 -33.43
CA ALA A 447 -9.85 15.43 -33.41
C ALA A 447 -10.90 15.66 -32.31
N LEU A 448 -11.84 14.73 -32.12
CA LEU A 448 -12.83 14.80 -31.04
C LEU A 448 -12.16 14.76 -29.66
N LEU A 449 -11.26 13.80 -29.42
CA LEU A 449 -10.55 13.68 -28.13
C LEU A 449 -9.73 14.93 -27.78
N GLN A 450 -9.18 15.62 -28.78
CA GLN A 450 -8.44 16.87 -28.61
C GLN A 450 -9.33 18.12 -28.56
N GLY A 451 -10.64 18.00 -28.79
CA GLY A 451 -11.57 19.14 -28.82
C GLY A 451 -11.44 20.03 -30.07
N LEU A 452 -10.87 19.50 -31.16
CA LEU A 452 -10.71 20.19 -32.44
C LEU A 452 -12.00 20.07 -33.28
N PHE A 453 -13.11 20.63 -32.78
CA PHE A 453 -14.45 20.37 -33.31
C PHE A 453 -14.65 20.73 -34.79
N ALA A 454 -14.06 21.83 -35.27
CA ALA A 454 -14.15 22.20 -36.69
C ALA A 454 -13.46 21.18 -37.61
N ARG A 455 -12.37 20.56 -37.15
CA ARG A 455 -11.66 19.50 -37.89
C ARG A 455 -12.45 18.20 -37.83
N ALA A 456 -12.95 17.85 -36.65
CA ALA A 456 -13.83 16.69 -36.47
C ALA A 456 -15.06 16.78 -37.38
N GLU A 457 -15.70 17.95 -37.48
CA GLU A 457 -16.85 18.16 -38.36
C GLU A 457 -16.50 17.90 -39.84
N ARG A 458 -15.35 18.37 -40.33
CA ARG A 458 -14.91 18.09 -41.71
C ARG A 458 -14.71 16.61 -41.98
N TYR A 459 -14.01 15.91 -41.09
CA TYR A 459 -13.78 14.47 -41.22
C TYR A 459 -15.09 13.67 -41.11
N ALA A 460 -15.95 14.05 -40.17
CA ALA A 460 -17.26 13.46 -39.97
C ALA A 460 -18.18 13.66 -41.18
N ARG A 461 -18.18 14.86 -41.79
CA ARG A 461 -18.93 15.15 -43.02
C ARG A 461 -18.47 14.27 -44.17
N ARG A 462 -17.17 14.13 -44.40
CA ARG A 462 -16.66 13.24 -45.46
C ARG A 462 -17.02 11.78 -45.22
N LEU A 463 -16.98 11.31 -43.98
CA LEU A 463 -17.44 9.97 -43.65
C LEU A 463 -18.95 9.81 -43.88
N ALA A 464 -19.75 10.81 -43.53
CA ALA A 464 -21.19 10.81 -43.79
C ALA A 464 -21.52 10.85 -45.29
N ASP A 465 -20.76 11.60 -46.09
CA ASP A 465 -20.87 11.62 -47.56
C ASP A 465 -20.54 10.24 -48.18
N LEU A 466 -19.74 9.43 -47.47
CA LEU A 466 -19.43 8.03 -47.80
C LEU A 466 -20.43 7.03 -47.19
N ASP A 467 -21.51 7.53 -46.58
CA ASP A 467 -22.56 6.76 -45.87
C ASP A 467 -22.04 5.93 -44.67
N GLU A 468 -20.94 6.38 -44.04
CA GLU A 468 -20.35 5.72 -42.87
C GLU A 468 -21.03 6.19 -41.57
N ALA A 469 -21.48 5.25 -40.74
CA ALA A 469 -22.25 5.51 -39.53
C ALA A 469 -21.50 6.38 -38.50
N GLU A 470 -20.18 6.20 -38.36
CA GLU A 470 -19.34 7.00 -37.47
C GLU A 470 -19.24 8.47 -37.90
N GLY A 471 -19.46 8.77 -39.20
CA GLY A 471 -19.53 10.13 -39.71
C GLY A 471 -20.73 10.88 -39.13
N PHE A 472 -21.91 10.26 -39.16
CA PHE A 472 -23.12 10.86 -38.58
C PHE A 472 -23.00 11.05 -37.07
N LEU A 473 -22.49 10.06 -36.34
CA LEU A 473 -22.19 10.21 -34.90
C LEU A 473 -21.17 11.34 -34.65
N GLY A 474 -20.11 11.41 -35.46
CA GLY A 474 -19.11 12.46 -35.40
C GLY A 474 -19.70 13.86 -35.60
N LEU A 475 -20.63 14.02 -36.54
CA LEU A 475 -21.35 15.28 -36.75
C LEU A 475 -22.18 15.65 -35.53
N ALA A 476 -22.91 14.70 -34.94
CA ALA A 476 -23.66 14.95 -33.70
C ALA A 476 -22.74 15.43 -32.57
N LEU A 477 -21.62 14.76 -32.33
CA LEU A 477 -20.66 15.13 -31.28
C LEU A 477 -19.99 16.48 -31.55
N ALA A 478 -19.61 16.77 -32.80
CA ALA A 478 -19.00 18.05 -33.17
C ALA A 478 -19.98 19.22 -32.98
N HIS A 479 -21.25 19.07 -33.35
CA HIS A 479 -22.29 20.09 -33.14
C HIS A 479 -22.57 20.34 -31.66
N LEU A 480 -22.61 19.27 -30.85
CA LEU A 480 -22.74 19.38 -29.39
C LEU A 480 -21.45 19.84 -28.69
N ARG A 481 -20.32 19.91 -29.42
CA ARG A 481 -18.98 20.19 -28.90
C ARG A 481 -18.55 19.23 -27.79
N LEU A 482 -18.87 17.95 -27.97
CA LEU A 482 -18.50 16.86 -27.05
C LEU A 482 -17.31 16.09 -27.59
N ARG A 483 -16.34 15.75 -26.73
CA ARG A 483 -15.22 14.88 -27.12
C ARG A 483 -15.65 13.43 -27.16
N SER A 484 -16.57 13.07 -26.27
CA SER A 484 -17.21 11.77 -26.16
C SER A 484 -18.66 11.95 -25.68
N PRO A 485 -19.59 11.01 -25.99
CA PRO A 485 -20.90 10.99 -25.36
C PRO A 485 -20.87 11.00 -23.82
N LEU A 486 -19.77 10.54 -23.22
CA LEU A 486 -19.57 10.52 -21.76
C LEU A 486 -19.48 11.93 -21.15
N ASP A 487 -19.10 12.91 -21.95
CA ASP A 487 -18.95 14.31 -21.54
C ASP A 487 -20.28 15.05 -21.46
N TYR A 488 -21.39 14.42 -21.90
CA TYR A 488 -22.71 15.02 -21.89
C TYR A 488 -23.11 15.53 -20.49
N ARG A 489 -23.30 16.84 -20.36
CA ARG A 489 -23.74 17.51 -19.11
C ARG A 489 -25.14 18.11 -19.22
N GLY A 490 -25.77 18.04 -20.37
CA GLY A 490 -27.16 18.42 -20.54
C GLY A 490 -27.46 19.30 -21.75
N GLU A 491 -26.55 19.28 -22.72
CA GLU A 491 -26.62 19.94 -24.02
C GLU A 491 -27.93 19.58 -24.77
N GLU A 492 -28.30 20.42 -25.74
CA GLU A 492 -29.54 20.27 -26.51
C GLU A 492 -29.43 19.15 -27.56
N LEU A 493 -29.78 17.93 -27.14
CA LEU A 493 -29.74 16.75 -28.00
C LEU A 493 -30.74 16.81 -29.18
N LYS A 494 -31.77 17.65 -29.10
CA LYS A 494 -32.82 17.72 -30.11
C LYS A 494 -32.28 18.17 -31.47
N ALA A 495 -31.35 19.13 -31.47
CA ALA A 495 -30.75 19.68 -32.69
C ALA A 495 -29.95 18.63 -33.49
N VAL A 496 -29.43 17.59 -32.84
CA VAL A 496 -28.61 16.55 -33.48
C VAL A 496 -29.32 15.20 -33.63
N GLU A 497 -30.59 15.12 -33.28
CA GLU A 497 -31.41 13.92 -33.44
C GLU A 497 -31.37 13.33 -34.86
N PRO A 498 -31.42 14.12 -35.96
CA PRO A 498 -31.32 13.58 -37.31
C PRO A 498 -30.03 12.79 -37.51
N TYR A 499 -28.89 13.33 -37.08
CA TYR A 499 -27.59 12.65 -37.19
C TYR A 499 -27.54 11.36 -36.37
N LEU A 500 -28.06 11.36 -35.14
CA LEU A 500 -28.13 10.15 -34.31
C LEU A 500 -29.03 9.09 -34.94
N THR A 501 -30.13 9.49 -35.56
CA THR A 501 -31.07 8.59 -36.22
C THR A 501 -30.46 7.99 -37.49
N GLU A 502 -29.79 8.81 -38.31
CA GLU A 502 -29.09 8.34 -39.51
C GLU A 502 -27.96 7.36 -39.15
N ALA A 503 -27.16 7.65 -38.11
CA ALA A 503 -26.12 6.75 -37.63
C ALA A 503 -26.70 5.36 -37.30
N LEU A 504 -27.80 5.34 -36.52
CA LEU A 504 -28.48 4.11 -36.08
C LEU A 504 -29.21 3.36 -37.19
N ALA A 505 -29.58 4.04 -38.27
CA ALA A 505 -30.18 3.40 -39.44
C ALA A 505 -29.16 2.54 -40.22
N ARG A 506 -27.86 2.85 -40.12
CA ARG A 506 -26.78 2.09 -40.77
C ARG A 506 -26.25 1.00 -39.86
N VAL A 507 -25.82 1.40 -38.66
CA VAL A 507 -25.17 0.51 -37.71
C VAL A 507 -25.64 0.85 -36.30
N GLU A 508 -25.87 -0.19 -35.52
CA GLU A 508 -26.20 -0.05 -34.11
C GLU A 508 -24.97 0.39 -33.31
N ILE A 509 -24.75 1.71 -33.22
CA ILE A 509 -23.65 2.29 -32.44
C ILE A 509 -24.12 2.59 -31.01
N PRO A 510 -23.52 1.99 -29.96
CA PRO A 510 -23.94 2.16 -28.56
C PRO A 510 -23.96 3.62 -28.08
N GLU A 511 -23.00 4.43 -28.53
CA GLU A 511 -22.88 5.86 -28.25
C GLU A 511 -24.08 6.65 -28.78
N ALA A 512 -24.53 6.35 -30.00
CA ALA A 512 -25.70 6.99 -30.59
C ALA A 512 -27.00 6.53 -29.90
N LEU A 513 -27.10 5.24 -29.57
CA LEU A 513 -28.22 4.70 -28.78
C LEU A 513 -28.32 5.37 -27.40
N LEU A 514 -27.18 5.59 -26.73
CA LEU A 514 -27.09 6.25 -25.44
C LEU A 514 -27.63 7.68 -25.51
N LEU A 515 -27.10 8.50 -26.43
CA LEU A 515 -27.52 9.90 -26.57
C LEU A 515 -29.00 10.00 -26.96
N LEU A 516 -29.46 9.18 -27.92
CA LEU A 516 -30.87 9.18 -28.32
C LEU A 516 -31.77 8.68 -27.17
N GLY A 517 -31.34 7.69 -26.39
CA GLY A 517 -32.04 7.22 -25.20
C GLY A 517 -32.17 8.29 -24.12
N ILE A 518 -31.12 9.07 -23.88
CA ILE A 518 -31.13 10.23 -22.96
C ILE A 518 -32.12 11.30 -23.46
N LEU A 519 -32.12 11.62 -24.76
CA LEU A 519 -33.07 12.54 -25.37
C LEU A 519 -34.51 12.07 -25.15
N ARG A 520 -34.82 10.80 -25.47
CA ARG A 520 -36.17 10.24 -25.28
C ARG A 520 -36.63 10.27 -23.83
N ARG A 521 -35.72 10.03 -22.88
CA ARG A 521 -36.02 10.18 -21.45
C ARG A 521 -36.43 11.61 -21.11
N ARG A 522 -35.68 12.62 -21.61
CA ARG A 522 -35.98 14.04 -21.41
C ARG A 522 -37.30 14.48 -22.03
N GLU A 523 -37.65 13.92 -23.19
CA GLU A 523 -38.93 14.14 -23.85
C GLU A 523 -40.12 13.41 -23.16
N GLY A 524 -39.86 12.65 -22.09
CA GLY A 524 -40.89 11.86 -21.39
C GLY A 524 -41.32 10.59 -22.13
N ARG A 525 -40.67 10.23 -23.25
CA ARG A 525 -40.94 9.01 -24.03
C ARG A 525 -40.25 7.80 -23.40
N LEU A 526 -40.62 7.49 -22.16
CA LEU A 526 -39.91 6.54 -21.30
C LEU A 526 -39.82 5.12 -21.89
N SER A 527 -40.84 4.65 -22.61
CA SER A 527 -40.82 3.31 -23.24
C SER A 527 -39.84 3.21 -24.41
N GLU A 528 -39.66 4.28 -25.19
CA GLU A 528 -38.64 4.34 -26.23
C GLU A 528 -37.25 4.45 -25.61
N ALA A 529 -37.09 5.32 -24.60
CA ALA A 529 -35.84 5.47 -23.87
C ALA A 529 -35.38 4.14 -23.26
N LEU A 530 -36.30 3.36 -22.68
CA LEU A 530 -36.02 2.03 -22.13
C LEU A 530 -35.39 1.12 -23.20
N ARG A 531 -36.02 0.98 -24.37
CA ARG A 531 -35.52 0.10 -25.44
C ARG A 531 -34.15 0.53 -25.96
N LEU A 532 -33.94 1.83 -26.15
CA LEU A 532 -32.67 2.38 -26.64
C LEU A 532 -31.55 2.18 -25.61
N LEU A 533 -31.80 2.47 -24.34
CA LEU A 533 -30.80 2.34 -23.27
C LEU A 533 -30.48 0.88 -22.94
N GLU A 534 -31.45 -0.04 -23.05
CA GLU A 534 -31.17 -1.48 -22.92
C GLU A 534 -30.24 -1.97 -24.02
N ARG A 535 -30.45 -1.54 -25.27
CA ARG A 535 -29.56 -1.85 -26.39
C ARG A 535 -28.18 -1.21 -26.19
N ALA A 536 -28.13 0.07 -25.79
CA ALA A 536 -26.87 0.76 -25.49
C ALA A 536 -26.08 0.05 -24.38
N ALA A 537 -26.76 -0.45 -23.34
CA ALA A 537 -26.13 -1.15 -22.23
C ALA A 537 -25.68 -2.58 -22.59
N ARG A 538 -26.36 -3.25 -23.54
CA ARG A 538 -25.98 -4.61 -24.00
C ARG A 538 -24.83 -4.59 -25.00
N HIS A 539 -24.82 -3.61 -25.91
CA HIS A 539 -23.84 -3.53 -26.99
C HIS A 539 -22.68 -2.58 -26.69
N GLY A 540 -22.82 -1.70 -25.68
CA GLY A 540 -21.75 -0.81 -25.25
C GLY A 540 -20.69 -1.53 -24.41
N GLU A 541 -19.51 -0.93 -24.37
CA GLU A 541 -18.39 -1.37 -23.53
C GLU A 541 -17.95 -0.25 -22.57
N GLY A 542 -17.31 -0.65 -21.47
CA GLY A 542 -16.74 0.27 -20.48
C GLY A 542 -17.74 1.33 -19.97
N GLU A 543 -17.28 2.58 -19.88
CA GLU A 543 -18.06 3.68 -19.33
C GLU A 543 -19.34 4.01 -20.11
N VAL A 544 -19.42 3.71 -21.41
CA VAL A 544 -20.62 3.95 -22.23
C VAL A 544 -21.75 3.06 -21.76
N ALA A 545 -21.48 1.76 -21.59
CA ALA A 545 -22.44 0.83 -20.99
C ALA A 545 -22.75 1.22 -19.53
N GLY A 546 -21.75 1.69 -18.77
CA GLY A 546 -21.96 2.21 -17.42
C GLY A 546 -22.97 3.37 -17.37
N LEU A 547 -22.82 4.36 -18.26
CA LEU A 547 -23.73 5.50 -18.36
C LEU A 547 -25.11 5.10 -18.91
N ALA A 548 -25.17 4.12 -19.82
CA ALA A 548 -26.41 3.55 -20.29
C ALA A 548 -27.18 2.86 -19.15
N PHE A 549 -26.52 2.03 -18.33
CA PHE A 549 -27.14 1.42 -17.15
C PHE A 549 -27.61 2.46 -16.13
N HIS A 550 -26.84 3.55 -15.93
CA HIS A 550 -27.26 4.64 -15.06
C HIS A 550 -28.60 5.25 -15.51
N HIS A 551 -28.69 5.65 -16.78
CA HIS A 551 -29.92 6.23 -17.32
C HIS A 551 -31.05 5.20 -17.43
N LEU A 552 -30.74 3.93 -17.68
CA LEU A 552 -31.70 2.84 -17.69
C LEU A 552 -32.35 2.68 -16.31
N ALA A 553 -31.56 2.73 -15.23
CA ALA A 553 -32.07 2.70 -13.86
C ALA A 553 -33.04 3.86 -13.60
N GLU A 554 -32.69 5.08 -14.02
CA GLU A 554 -33.56 6.25 -13.87
C GLU A 554 -34.85 6.13 -14.68
N VAL A 555 -34.81 5.58 -15.91
CA VAL A 555 -36.01 5.32 -16.72
C VAL A 555 -36.89 4.26 -16.06
N LYS A 556 -36.30 3.16 -15.55
CA LYS A 556 -37.04 2.12 -14.85
C LYS A 556 -37.67 2.64 -13.56
N ARG A 557 -36.98 3.51 -12.82
CA ARG A 557 -37.52 4.21 -11.65
C ARG A 557 -38.73 5.08 -12.04
N ALA A 558 -38.61 5.89 -13.09
CA ALA A 558 -39.71 6.72 -13.59
C ALA A 558 -40.92 5.89 -14.06
N LEU A 559 -40.68 4.71 -14.64
CA LEU A 559 -41.70 3.74 -15.03
C LEU A 559 -42.24 2.90 -13.86
N ARG A 560 -41.80 3.15 -12.62
CA ARG A 560 -42.19 2.41 -11.41
C ARG A 560 -41.96 0.89 -11.52
N ARG A 561 -40.86 0.50 -12.16
CA ARG A 561 -40.39 -0.90 -12.18
C ARG A 561 -39.95 -1.34 -10.78
N PRO A 562 -39.86 -2.65 -10.50
CA PRO A 562 -39.41 -3.16 -9.21
C PRO A 562 -38.06 -2.55 -8.79
N LEU A 563 -37.94 -2.16 -7.52
CA LEU A 563 -36.74 -1.49 -6.99
C LEU A 563 -35.48 -2.33 -7.20
N LYS A 564 -35.59 -3.65 -7.09
CA LYS A 564 -34.51 -4.60 -7.38
C LYS A 564 -33.91 -4.44 -8.78
N GLU A 565 -34.73 -4.18 -9.79
CA GLU A 565 -34.26 -3.96 -11.16
C GLU A 565 -33.53 -2.62 -11.29
N VAL A 566 -34.08 -1.57 -10.67
CA VAL A 566 -33.50 -0.22 -10.66
C VAL A 566 -32.11 -0.24 -9.99
N LEU A 567 -32.03 -0.82 -8.80
CA LEU A 567 -30.78 -0.94 -8.05
C LEU A 567 -29.78 -1.89 -8.72
N GLY A 568 -30.28 -2.95 -9.37
CA GLY A 568 -29.47 -3.85 -10.18
C GLY A 568 -28.80 -3.14 -11.36
N ASP A 569 -29.50 -2.21 -12.01
CA ASP A 569 -28.91 -1.36 -13.06
C ASP A 569 -27.91 -0.36 -12.49
N HIS A 570 -28.18 0.29 -11.36
CA HIS A 570 -27.18 1.13 -10.70
C HIS A 570 -25.93 0.34 -10.27
N LYS A 571 -26.09 -0.91 -9.81
CA LYS A 571 -24.98 -1.82 -9.50
C LYS A 571 -24.13 -2.11 -10.73
N ARG A 572 -24.75 -2.40 -11.87
CA ARG A 572 -24.04 -2.62 -13.15
C ARG A 572 -23.36 -1.36 -13.66
N ALA A 573 -24.03 -0.22 -13.54
CA ALA A 573 -23.47 1.08 -13.87
C ALA A 573 -22.20 1.36 -13.06
N HIS A 574 -22.26 1.17 -11.73
CA HIS A 574 -21.11 1.37 -10.85
C HIS A 574 -19.91 0.49 -11.20
N ALA A 575 -20.14 -0.78 -11.58
CA ALA A 575 -19.09 -1.71 -11.95
C ALA A 575 -18.30 -1.26 -13.20
N LEU A 576 -18.93 -0.50 -14.08
CA LEU A 576 -18.32 0.00 -15.32
C LEU A 576 -17.88 1.47 -15.21
N ARG A 577 -18.51 2.22 -14.31
CA ARG A 577 -18.22 3.63 -14.02
C ARG A 577 -18.46 3.89 -12.54
N THR A 578 -17.38 4.04 -11.79
CA THR A 578 -17.42 4.16 -10.33
C THR A 578 -18.27 5.35 -9.88
N TYR A 579 -19.32 5.06 -9.12
CA TYR A 579 -20.06 6.07 -8.38
C TYR A 579 -19.31 6.54 -7.13
N PRO A 580 -19.47 7.81 -6.74
CA PRO A 580 -18.91 8.32 -5.50
C PRO A 580 -19.61 7.67 -4.29
N ALA A 581 -18.87 7.50 -3.19
CA ALA A 581 -19.35 6.84 -1.98
C ALA A 581 -20.67 7.41 -1.42
N PRO A 582 -20.90 8.75 -1.38
CA PRO A 582 -22.18 9.30 -0.93
C PRO A 582 -23.38 8.89 -1.79
N TYR A 583 -23.18 8.66 -3.09
CA TYR A 583 -24.26 8.20 -3.97
C TYR A 583 -24.59 6.73 -3.72
N LEU A 584 -23.57 5.89 -3.56
CA LEU A 584 -23.75 4.48 -3.19
C LEU A 584 -24.44 4.31 -1.84
N PHE A 585 -24.10 5.18 -0.89
CA PHE A 585 -24.74 5.21 0.42
C PHE A 585 -26.24 5.50 0.32
N ARG A 586 -26.64 6.52 -0.45
CA ARG A 586 -28.06 6.82 -0.70
C ARG A 586 -28.80 5.65 -1.36
N LEU A 587 -28.16 4.97 -2.32
CA LEU A 587 -28.74 3.77 -2.95
C LEU A 587 -28.87 2.61 -1.94
N ALA A 588 -27.94 2.45 -1.01
CA ALA A 588 -28.02 1.43 0.04
C ALA A 588 -29.16 1.72 1.03
N GLN A 589 -29.39 3.00 1.37
CA GLN A 589 -30.54 3.42 2.17
C GLN A 589 -31.87 3.15 1.44
N GLU A 590 -31.95 3.51 0.15
CA GLU A 590 -33.11 3.23 -0.70
C GLU A 590 -33.39 1.72 -0.76
N ALA A 591 -32.35 0.90 -0.95
CA ALA A 591 -32.45 -0.55 -0.96
C ALA A 591 -33.02 -1.12 0.33
N LEU A 592 -32.50 -0.67 1.49
CA LEU A 592 -33.00 -1.13 2.78
C LEU A 592 -34.45 -0.70 3.02
N ALA A 593 -34.79 0.57 2.71
CA ALA A 593 -36.15 1.08 2.86
C ALA A 593 -37.16 0.32 1.98
N GLY A 594 -36.72 -0.17 0.81
CA GLY A 594 -37.52 -1.00 -0.08
C GLY A 594 -37.48 -2.51 0.22
N GLY A 595 -36.84 -2.95 1.30
CA GLY A 595 -36.79 -4.36 1.71
C GLY A 595 -35.73 -5.23 0.99
N GLU A 596 -34.84 -4.62 0.20
CA GLU A 596 -33.79 -5.32 -0.56
C GLU A 596 -32.47 -5.39 0.24
N GLU A 597 -32.49 -6.09 1.38
CA GLU A 597 -31.38 -6.12 2.36
C GLU A 597 -30.03 -6.60 1.77
N VAL A 598 -30.07 -7.60 0.87
CA VAL A 598 -28.87 -8.14 0.22
C VAL A 598 -28.21 -7.08 -0.68
N LEU A 599 -29.02 -6.37 -1.48
CA LEU A 599 -28.52 -5.29 -2.32
C LEU A 599 -28.01 -4.11 -1.49
N ALA A 600 -28.68 -3.80 -0.37
CA ALA A 600 -28.24 -2.78 0.56
C ALA A 600 -26.83 -3.08 1.11
N ARG A 601 -26.57 -4.33 1.53
CA ARG A 601 -25.25 -4.78 1.98
C ARG A 601 -24.19 -4.66 0.89
N GLU A 602 -24.50 -5.11 -0.32
CA GLU A 602 -23.54 -5.03 -1.43
C GLU A 602 -23.19 -3.59 -1.80
N LEU A 603 -24.19 -2.70 -1.87
CA LEU A 603 -23.98 -1.28 -2.17
C LEU A 603 -23.18 -0.59 -1.07
N LEU A 604 -23.46 -0.91 0.20
CA LEU A 604 -22.72 -0.40 1.34
C LEU A 604 -21.27 -0.88 1.36
N SER A 605 -21.01 -2.15 1.06
CA SER A 605 -19.66 -2.68 0.91
C SER A 605 -18.87 -1.89 -0.14
N ARG A 606 -19.47 -1.62 -1.30
CA ARG A 606 -18.80 -0.83 -2.34
C ARG A 606 -18.59 0.63 -1.96
N ALA A 607 -19.50 1.21 -1.18
CA ALA A 607 -19.32 2.56 -0.63
C ALA A 607 -18.10 2.61 0.31
N ARG A 608 -17.84 1.53 1.06
CA ARG A 608 -16.65 1.39 1.90
C ARG A 608 -15.37 1.28 1.08
N ASP A 609 -15.38 0.46 0.03
CA ASP A 609 -14.23 0.30 -0.88
C ASP A 609 -13.86 1.62 -1.57
N ALA A 610 -14.85 2.46 -1.89
CA ALA A 610 -14.67 3.78 -2.49
C ALA A 610 -14.19 4.86 -1.50
N GLY A 611 -14.07 4.56 -0.20
CA GLY A 611 -13.66 5.49 0.84
C GLY A 611 -14.83 6.32 1.39
N LEU A 612 -15.15 6.11 2.67
CA LEU A 612 -16.22 6.84 3.39
C LEU A 612 -15.77 8.19 3.97
N GLU A 613 -14.54 8.61 3.72
CA GLU A 613 -14.00 9.91 4.19
C GLU A 613 -14.78 11.11 3.62
N ALA A 614 -15.54 10.90 2.53
CA ALA A 614 -16.37 11.91 1.89
C ALA A 614 -17.84 11.93 2.37
N VAL A 615 -18.22 11.12 3.36
CA VAL A 615 -19.59 11.15 3.90
C VAL A 615 -19.72 12.35 4.81
N ALA A 616 -20.67 13.24 4.48
CA ALA A 616 -20.94 14.43 5.28
C ALA A 616 -21.30 14.06 6.73
N GLU A 617 -20.95 14.90 7.70
CA GLU A 617 -21.27 14.70 9.12
C GLU A 617 -22.78 14.52 9.34
N GLU A 618 -23.59 15.20 8.51
CA GLU A 618 -25.06 15.12 8.47
C GLU A 618 -25.57 13.69 8.18
N ASP A 619 -24.82 12.91 7.39
CA ASP A 619 -25.18 11.55 6.98
C ASP A 619 -24.56 10.45 7.88
N LEU A 620 -23.63 10.82 8.77
CA LEU A 620 -22.88 9.88 9.61
C LEU A 620 -23.80 9.01 10.48
N MET A 621 -24.80 9.60 11.12
CA MET A 621 -25.74 8.87 11.97
C MET A 621 -26.60 7.88 11.18
N GLY A 622 -27.03 8.27 9.98
CA GLY A 622 -27.72 7.38 9.06
C GLY A 622 -26.84 6.21 8.62
N LEU A 623 -25.55 6.47 8.40
CA LEU A 623 -24.57 5.47 8.00
C LEU A 623 -24.27 4.48 9.11
N LEU A 624 -24.09 4.96 10.35
CA LEU A 624 -23.84 4.11 11.51
C LEU A 624 -25.05 3.23 11.82
N SER A 625 -26.26 3.77 11.74
CA SER A 625 -27.48 2.98 11.91
C SER A 625 -27.63 1.91 10.83
N LEU A 626 -27.32 2.25 9.57
CA LEU A 626 -27.36 1.31 8.45
C LEU A 626 -26.33 0.18 8.64
N LEU A 627 -25.09 0.52 9.01
CA LEU A 627 -24.02 -0.45 9.29
C LEU A 627 -24.37 -1.36 10.45
N GLU A 628 -24.89 -0.80 11.55
CA GLU A 628 -25.31 -1.59 12.71
C GLU A 628 -26.42 -2.58 12.34
N ARG A 629 -27.39 -2.15 11.53
CA ARG A 629 -28.51 -2.98 11.07
C ARG A 629 -28.05 -4.09 10.12
N LEU A 630 -27.18 -3.76 9.16
CA LEU A 630 -26.82 -4.66 8.08
C LEU A 630 -25.63 -5.57 8.40
N GLU A 631 -24.61 -5.04 9.06
CA GLU A 631 -23.32 -5.73 9.31
C GLU A 631 -23.04 -5.93 10.81
N GLY A 632 -23.82 -5.30 11.68
CA GLY A 632 -23.71 -5.43 13.13
C GLY A 632 -22.93 -4.32 13.82
N PRO A 633 -22.90 -4.33 15.16
CA PRO A 633 -22.40 -3.23 15.98
C PRO A 633 -20.89 -2.99 15.82
N TRP A 634 -20.10 -4.03 15.51
CA TRP A 634 -18.66 -3.87 15.28
C TRP A 634 -18.34 -3.02 14.04
N ALA A 635 -19.08 -3.19 12.94
CA ALA A 635 -18.84 -2.44 11.72
C ALA A 635 -19.13 -0.95 11.90
N ALA A 636 -20.27 -0.63 12.53
CA ALA A 636 -20.63 0.74 12.91
C ALA A 636 -19.60 1.33 13.88
N PHE A 637 -19.20 0.58 14.91
CA PHE A 637 -18.21 1.03 15.88
C PHE A 637 -16.86 1.32 15.25
N ASN A 638 -16.34 0.44 14.38
CA ASN A 638 -15.02 0.62 13.79
C ASN A 638 -14.94 1.91 12.96
N LEU A 639 -16.00 2.20 12.19
CA LEU A 639 -16.10 3.44 11.44
C LEU A 639 -16.13 4.66 12.36
N LEU A 640 -17.00 4.63 13.38
CA LEU A 640 -17.12 5.72 14.35
C LEU A 640 -15.82 5.94 15.13
N TYR A 641 -15.15 4.87 15.57
CA TYR A 641 -13.88 4.94 16.29
C TYR A 641 -12.78 5.62 15.46
N ARG A 642 -12.68 5.29 14.16
CA ARG A 642 -11.74 5.97 13.26
C ARG A 642 -12.08 7.45 13.11
N ALA A 643 -13.35 7.80 12.97
CA ALA A 643 -13.78 9.20 12.87
C ALA A 643 -13.45 9.99 14.16
N LEU A 644 -13.71 9.39 15.33
CA LEU A 644 -13.38 9.97 16.64
C LEU A 644 -11.87 10.22 16.79
N GLY A 645 -11.02 9.31 16.30
CA GLY A 645 -9.56 9.48 16.35
C GLY A 645 -9.03 10.72 15.61
N HIS A 646 -9.77 11.26 14.66
CA HIS A 646 -9.42 12.47 13.92
C HIS A 646 -10.15 13.73 14.44
N THR A 647 -11.00 13.59 15.46
CA THR A 647 -11.81 14.69 16.00
C THR A 647 -11.22 15.17 17.32
N PRO A 648 -10.59 16.37 17.38
CA PRO A 648 -10.16 16.93 18.66
C PRO A 648 -11.38 17.25 19.53
N ASN A 649 -11.41 16.75 20.77
CA ASN A 649 -12.54 16.86 21.71
C ASN A 649 -13.87 16.33 21.14
N PRO A 650 -14.01 15.00 20.98
CA PRO A 650 -15.20 14.42 20.38
C PRO A 650 -16.48 14.73 21.20
N PRO A 651 -17.62 15.03 20.54
CA PRO A 651 -18.88 15.28 21.20
C PRO A 651 -19.33 14.12 22.09
N LEU A 652 -19.89 14.43 23.26
CA LEU A 652 -20.35 13.43 24.22
C LEU A 652 -21.40 12.46 23.62
N ALA A 653 -22.23 12.94 22.68
CA ALA A 653 -23.21 12.10 21.98
C ALA A 653 -22.56 11.01 21.12
N LEU A 654 -21.46 11.32 20.43
CA LEU A 654 -20.74 10.35 19.60
C LEU A 654 -19.94 9.36 20.46
N LEU A 655 -19.34 9.82 21.56
CA LEU A 655 -18.70 8.94 22.54
C LEU A 655 -19.70 7.98 23.20
N SER A 656 -20.89 8.47 23.55
CA SER A 656 -21.98 7.66 24.10
C SER A 656 -22.44 6.58 23.11
N LEU A 657 -22.57 6.95 21.82
CA LEU A 657 -22.91 6.01 20.75
C LEU A 657 -21.82 4.96 20.56
N ALA A 658 -20.55 5.38 20.53
CA ALA A 658 -19.41 4.47 20.39
C ALA A 658 -19.34 3.49 21.56
N TYR A 659 -19.56 3.98 22.80
CA TYR A 659 -19.65 3.16 23.99
C TYR A 659 -20.82 2.16 23.92
N ARG A 660 -22.02 2.59 23.49
CA ARG A 660 -23.17 1.69 23.31
C ARG A 660 -22.85 0.56 22.34
N LEU A 661 -22.24 0.88 21.20
CA LEU A 661 -21.86 -0.10 20.18
C LEU A 661 -20.75 -1.05 20.68
N SER A 662 -19.84 -0.56 21.53
CA SER A 662 -18.70 -1.34 22.03
C SER A 662 -19.05 -2.38 23.08
N ARG A 663 -20.24 -2.30 23.69
CA ARG A 663 -20.70 -3.26 24.72
C ARG A 663 -20.65 -4.71 24.28
N ALA A 664 -20.90 -4.98 22.99
CA ALA A 664 -20.89 -6.33 22.44
C ALA A 664 -19.48 -6.96 22.34
N PHE A 665 -18.41 -6.17 22.47
CA PHE A 665 -17.02 -6.60 22.30
C PHE A 665 -16.05 -5.84 23.23
N ARG A 666 -16.46 -5.64 24.49
CA ARG A 666 -15.72 -4.90 25.53
C ARG A 666 -14.25 -5.28 25.73
N GLY A 667 -13.85 -6.51 25.37
CA GLY A 667 -12.46 -6.98 25.51
C GLY A 667 -11.50 -6.45 24.44
N SER A 668 -11.98 -5.69 23.46
CA SER A 668 -11.12 -5.06 22.45
C SER A 668 -10.45 -3.80 23.03
N SER A 669 -9.20 -3.53 22.60
CA SER A 669 -8.47 -2.33 23.02
C SER A 669 -9.18 -1.04 22.63
N GLU A 670 -9.86 -1.03 21.49
CA GLU A 670 -10.65 0.10 20.99
C GLU A 670 -11.88 0.34 21.88
N ALA A 671 -12.57 -0.72 22.30
CA ALA A 671 -13.71 -0.62 23.20
C ALA A 671 -13.30 -0.05 24.57
N GLN A 672 -12.16 -0.49 25.12
CA GLN A 672 -11.60 0.05 26.36
C GLN A 672 -11.19 1.51 26.23
N ALA A 673 -10.55 1.89 25.12
CA ALA A 673 -10.16 3.27 24.86
C ALA A 673 -11.38 4.21 24.78
N VAL A 674 -12.43 3.81 24.06
CA VAL A 674 -13.68 4.58 23.97
C VAL A 674 -14.38 4.68 25.33
N ARG A 675 -14.42 3.60 26.10
CA ARG A 675 -14.97 3.62 27.47
C ARG A 675 -14.24 4.63 28.35
N GLY A 676 -12.91 4.61 28.35
CA GLY A 676 -12.09 5.57 29.10
C GLY A 676 -12.30 7.02 28.64
N GLN A 677 -12.30 7.27 27.33
CA GLN A 677 -12.59 8.60 26.76
C GLN A 677 -14.00 9.09 27.12
N TYR A 678 -14.99 8.21 27.10
CA TYR A 678 -16.36 8.55 27.47
C TYR A 678 -16.48 8.89 28.96
N LEU A 679 -15.89 8.08 29.84
CA LEU A 679 -15.82 8.36 31.28
C LEU A 679 -15.12 9.69 31.57
N ALA A 680 -13.94 9.93 30.96
CA ALA A 680 -13.22 11.19 31.09
C ALA A 680 -14.04 12.39 30.61
N ALA A 681 -14.77 12.25 29.49
CA ALA A 681 -15.66 13.28 28.98
C ALA A 681 -16.85 13.56 29.91
N LEU A 682 -17.41 12.53 30.55
CA LEU A 682 -18.47 12.68 31.56
C LEU A 682 -17.97 13.46 32.78
N TYR A 683 -16.79 13.11 33.30
CA TYR A 683 -16.18 13.84 34.41
C TYR A 683 -15.82 15.29 34.04
N GLY A 684 -15.21 15.50 32.87
CA GLY A 684 -14.88 16.83 32.36
C GLY A 684 -16.11 17.73 32.14
N ALA A 685 -17.26 17.14 31.80
CA ALA A 685 -18.54 17.84 31.68
C ALA A 685 -19.28 18.00 33.02
N GLY A 686 -18.71 17.54 34.15
CA GLY A 686 -19.34 17.60 35.47
C GLY A 686 -20.52 16.65 35.66
N ARG A 687 -20.75 15.68 34.76
CA ARG A 687 -21.86 14.71 34.81
C ARG A 687 -21.53 13.50 35.68
N VAL A 688 -21.07 13.75 36.91
CA VAL A 688 -20.54 12.74 37.85
C VAL A 688 -21.56 11.64 38.18
N GLU A 689 -22.83 12.00 38.35
CA GLU A 689 -23.92 11.05 38.64
C GLU A 689 -24.23 10.10 37.47
N GLU A 690 -23.93 10.51 36.24
CA GLU A 690 -24.09 9.63 35.08
C GLU A 690 -22.92 8.66 34.94
N ALA A 691 -21.70 9.11 35.24
CA ALA A 691 -20.52 8.24 35.32
C ALA A 691 -20.73 7.16 36.40
N GLU A 692 -21.24 7.51 37.58
CA GLU A 692 -21.58 6.56 38.64
C GLU A 692 -22.59 5.51 38.17
N ARG A 693 -23.70 5.95 37.57
CA ARG A 693 -24.74 5.03 37.07
C ARG A 693 -24.19 4.07 36.02
N LEU A 694 -23.30 4.54 35.14
CA LEU A 694 -22.64 3.72 34.14
C LEU A 694 -21.75 2.65 34.80
N LEU A 695 -20.86 3.06 35.70
CA LEU A 695 -19.94 2.16 36.39
C LEU A 695 -20.68 1.11 37.24
N LEU A 696 -21.75 1.51 37.94
CA LEU A 696 -22.59 0.60 38.70
C LEU A 696 -23.35 -0.39 37.81
N ALA A 697 -23.82 0.05 36.63
CA ALA A 697 -24.46 -0.84 35.66
C ALA A 697 -23.45 -1.85 35.11
N GLU A 698 -22.24 -1.42 34.76
CA GLU A 698 -21.16 -2.31 34.33
C GLU A 698 -20.77 -3.31 35.41
N HIS A 699 -20.67 -2.88 36.67
CA HIS A 699 -20.36 -3.77 37.79
C HIS A 699 -21.47 -4.80 38.04
N ARG A 700 -22.75 -4.43 37.86
CA ARG A 700 -23.86 -5.39 37.97
C ARG A 700 -23.81 -6.45 36.88
N GLU A 701 -23.50 -6.07 35.64
CA GLU A 701 -23.35 -7.01 34.54
C GLU A 701 -22.06 -7.84 34.67
N TYR A 702 -21.01 -7.25 35.23
CA TYR A 702 -19.67 -7.83 35.30
C TYR A 702 -19.01 -7.59 36.66
N PRO A 703 -19.42 -8.34 37.70
CA PRO A 703 -18.97 -8.08 39.08
C PRO A 703 -17.48 -8.24 39.33
N GLN A 704 -16.78 -8.98 38.46
CA GLN A 704 -15.38 -9.37 38.60
C GLN A 704 -14.46 -8.65 37.61
N ALA A 705 -14.93 -7.59 36.95
CA ALA A 705 -14.11 -6.78 36.03
C ALA A 705 -13.22 -5.82 36.83
N LEU A 706 -11.91 -6.06 36.86
CA LEU A 706 -10.96 -5.25 37.63
C LEU A 706 -10.96 -3.78 37.20
N GLU A 707 -11.06 -3.51 35.90
CA GLU A 707 -11.10 -2.15 35.36
C GLU A 707 -12.29 -1.34 35.91
N VAL A 708 -13.45 -1.99 36.07
CA VAL A 708 -14.67 -1.34 36.61
C VAL A 708 -14.57 -1.17 38.13
N LEU A 709 -13.97 -2.14 38.82
CA LEU A 709 -13.75 -2.07 40.27
C LEU A 709 -12.78 -0.95 40.64
N PHE A 710 -11.70 -0.75 39.87
CA PHE A 710 -10.78 0.37 40.05
C PHE A 710 -11.47 1.71 39.79
N ASP A 711 -12.17 1.85 38.65
CA ASP A 711 -12.89 3.10 38.34
C ASP A 711 -13.95 3.45 39.39
N LEU A 712 -14.66 2.44 39.95
CA LEU A 712 -15.60 2.65 41.05
C LEU A 712 -14.89 3.07 42.34
N ALA A 713 -13.78 2.43 42.67
CA ALA A 713 -13.00 2.78 43.85
C ALA A 713 -12.49 4.23 43.77
N GLU A 714 -11.88 4.60 42.65
CA GLU A 714 -11.42 5.96 42.36
C GLU A 714 -12.57 6.98 42.31
N HIS A 715 -13.74 6.60 41.77
CA HIS A 715 -14.94 7.44 41.75
C HIS A 715 -15.41 7.83 43.16
N TYR A 716 -15.51 6.85 44.06
CA TYR A 716 -15.94 7.12 45.44
C TYR A 716 -14.88 7.86 46.24
N GLU A 717 -13.60 7.60 46.00
CA GLU A 717 -12.50 8.39 46.56
C GLU A 717 -12.56 9.86 46.12
N ALA A 718 -12.77 10.12 44.83
CA ALA A 718 -12.90 11.48 44.29
C ALA A 718 -14.10 12.25 44.87
N ARG A 719 -15.12 11.53 45.37
CA ARG A 719 -16.30 12.08 46.04
C ARG A 719 -16.17 12.19 47.55
N GLY A 720 -15.11 11.64 48.14
CA GLY A 720 -14.89 11.59 49.59
C GLY A 720 -15.68 10.50 50.32
N ASP A 721 -16.23 9.50 49.62
CA ASP A 721 -16.86 8.31 50.21
C ASP A 721 -15.83 7.18 50.36
N TRP A 722 -14.92 7.37 51.30
CA TRP A 722 -13.78 6.49 51.54
C TRP A 722 -14.19 5.06 51.92
N ARG A 723 -15.33 4.93 52.60
CA ARG A 723 -15.84 3.63 53.03
C ARG A 723 -16.22 2.79 51.81
N GLN A 724 -16.98 3.35 50.88
CA GLN A 724 -17.33 2.69 49.62
C GLN A 724 -16.11 2.44 48.73
N GLY A 725 -15.20 3.42 48.61
CA GLY A 725 -13.95 3.24 47.86
C GLY A 725 -13.15 2.03 48.35
N ALA A 726 -12.96 1.91 49.67
CA ALA A 726 -12.26 0.78 50.27
C ALA A 726 -13.00 -0.57 50.10
N GLU A 727 -14.34 -0.58 50.06
CA GLU A 727 -15.11 -1.81 49.76
C GLU A 727 -14.85 -2.30 48.32
N TYR A 728 -14.73 -1.39 47.34
CA TYR A 728 -14.44 -1.76 45.96
C TYR A 728 -12.98 -2.17 45.73
N TRP A 729 -12.02 -1.51 46.39
CA TRP A 729 -10.63 -1.96 46.41
C TRP A 729 -10.50 -3.37 47.00
N GLN A 730 -11.25 -3.69 48.06
CA GLN A 730 -11.24 -5.01 48.67
C GLN A 730 -11.77 -6.08 47.70
N LYS A 731 -12.85 -5.79 46.99
CA LYS A 731 -13.36 -6.68 45.92
C LYS A 731 -12.33 -6.84 44.79
N ALA A 732 -11.64 -5.76 44.41
CA ALA A 732 -10.60 -5.81 43.39
C ALA A 732 -9.42 -6.70 43.83
N LEU A 733 -9.01 -6.59 45.10
CA LEU A 733 -7.97 -7.44 45.69
C LEU A 733 -8.36 -8.92 45.60
N GLU A 734 -9.58 -9.28 46.00
CA GLU A 734 -10.05 -10.66 45.94
C GLU A 734 -10.02 -11.23 44.53
N VAL A 735 -10.43 -10.43 43.53
CA VAL A 735 -10.38 -10.83 42.12
C VAL A 735 -8.94 -11.00 41.63
N ALA A 736 -8.07 -10.01 41.88
CA ALA A 736 -6.67 -10.07 41.48
C ALA A 736 -5.93 -11.26 42.11
N LEU A 737 -6.19 -11.50 43.40
CA LEU A 737 -5.48 -12.50 44.19
C LEU A 737 -5.94 -13.93 43.89
N TYR A 738 -7.24 -14.19 43.94
CA TYR A 738 -7.75 -15.56 43.87
C TYR A 738 -8.07 -16.01 42.45
N ARG A 739 -8.57 -15.10 41.60
CA ARG A 739 -9.00 -15.43 40.24
C ARG A 739 -7.88 -15.25 39.24
N GLU A 740 -7.30 -14.05 39.17
CA GLU A 740 -6.24 -13.74 38.19
C GLU A 740 -4.87 -14.26 38.65
N LYS A 741 -4.69 -14.39 39.97
CA LYS A 741 -3.42 -14.78 40.62
C LYS A 741 -2.27 -13.83 40.24
N ASP A 742 -2.60 -12.58 39.97
CA ASP A 742 -1.63 -11.53 39.71
C ASP A 742 -1.11 -11.01 41.05
N LEU A 743 0.05 -11.53 41.46
CA LEU A 743 0.63 -11.23 42.76
C LEU A 743 1.17 -9.80 42.85
N GLU A 744 1.61 -9.21 41.74
CA GLU A 744 2.10 -7.83 41.72
C GLU A 744 0.94 -6.86 41.89
N LEU A 745 -0.15 -7.07 41.14
CA LEU A 745 -1.35 -6.26 41.24
C LEU A 745 -2.02 -6.43 42.61
N SER A 746 -2.09 -7.66 43.12
CA SER A 746 -2.65 -7.93 44.46
C SER A 746 -1.83 -7.25 45.56
N ARG A 747 -0.51 -7.27 45.45
CA ARG A 747 0.41 -6.55 46.36
C ARG A 747 0.14 -5.05 46.33
N GLU A 748 -0.04 -4.47 45.14
CA GLU A 748 -0.37 -3.06 44.96
C GLU A 748 -1.73 -2.69 45.58
N ILE A 749 -2.79 -3.45 45.30
CA ILE A 749 -4.13 -3.17 45.84
C ILE A 749 -4.15 -3.32 47.36
N LEU A 750 -3.51 -4.38 47.90
CA LEU A 750 -3.44 -4.62 49.34
C LEU A 750 -2.73 -3.46 50.06
N ARG A 751 -1.69 -2.89 49.43
CA ARG A 751 -1.02 -1.68 49.94
C ARG A 751 -1.98 -0.50 50.00
N ASN A 752 -2.78 -0.27 48.95
CA ASN A 752 -3.76 0.82 48.90
C ASN A 752 -4.84 0.63 49.98
N LEU A 753 -5.30 -0.59 50.21
CA LEU A 753 -6.26 -0.93 51.26
C LEU A 753 -5.71 -0.72 52.67
N LEU A 754 -4.47 -1.13 52.93
CA LEU A 754 -3.80 -0.90 54.21
C LEU A 754 -3.62 0.59 54.49
N PHE A 755 -3.50 1.41 53.44
CA PHE A 755 -3.49 2.86 53.58
C PHE A 755 -4.88 3.41 53.93
N LEU A 756 -5.94 2.97 53.24
CA LEU A 756 -7.32 3.42 53.49
C LEU A 756 -7.87 2.92 54.84
N ARG A 757 -7.44 1.75 55.31
CA ARG A 757 -7.90 1.12 56.55
C ARG A 757 -6.71 0.63 57.40
N PRO A 758 -5.94 1.54 57.99
CA PRO A 758 -4.67 1.20 58.68
C PRO A 758 -4.86 0.33 59.93
N HIS A 759 -6.04 0.38 60.56
CA HIS A 759 -6.36 -0.38 61.77
C HIS A 759 -7.18 -1.65 61.49
N ASP A 760 -7.43 -2.00 60.22
CA ASP A 760 -8.20 -3.19 59.87
C ASP A 760 -7.31 -4.44 59.96
N GLU A 761 -7.50 -5.22 61.03
CA GLU A 761 -6.75 -6.45 61.28
C GLU A 761 -7.05 -7.53 60.22
N SER A 762 -8.20 -7.48 59.55
CA SER A 762 -8.57 -8.47 58.52
C SER A 762 -7.65 -8.42 57.30
N LEU A 763 -7.07 -7.25 56.98
CA LEU A 763 -6.12 -7.08 55.88
C LEU A 763 -4.80 -7.85 56.08
N ALA A 764 -4.49 -8.32 57.30
CA ALA A 764 -3.32 -9.17 57.55
C ALA A 764 -3.51 -10.56 56.94
N LEU A 765 -4.76 -11.03 56.88
CA LEU A 765 -5.08 -12.34 56.33
C LEU A 765 -4.78 -12.39 54.83
N TYR A 766 -5.14 -11.34 54.08
CA TYR A 766 -4.82 -11.26 52.64
C TYR A 766 -3.31 -11.20 52.37
N LEU A 767 -2.49 -10.63 53.26
CA LEU A 767 -1.03 -10.67 53.12
C LEU A 767 -0.50 -12.11 53.25
N GLU A 768 -1.02 -12.88 54.21
CA GLU A 768 -0.65 -14.28 54.38
C GLU A 768 -1.16 -15.16 53.23
N GLU A 769 -2.32 -14.85 52.67
CA GLU A 769 -2.85 -15.52 51.49
C GLU A 769 -2.06 -15.19 50.23
N LEU A 770 -1.63 -13.93 50.03
CA LEU A 770 -0.70 -13.53 48.96
C LEU A 770 0.58 -14.39 48.99
N LYS A 771 1.18 -14.55 50.17
CA LYS A 771 2.33 -15.44 50.36
C LYS A 771 1.98 -16.91 50.12
N GLY A 772 0.79 -17.34 50.52
CA GLY A 772 0.28 -18.70 50.29
C GLY A 772 0.16 -19.02 48.81
N VAL A 773 -0.50 -18.14 48.03
CA VAL A 773 -0.66 -18.28 46.58
C VAL A 773 0.70 -18.23 45.89
N GLY A 774 1.60 -17.33 46.29
CA GLY A 774 2.97 -17.26 45.77
C GLY A 774 3.78 -18.55 45.98
N ARG A 775 3.69 -19.17 47.16
CA ARG A 775 4.29 -20.48 47.41
C ARG A 775 3.70 -21.57 46.51
N GLY A 776 2.37 -21.55 46.30
CA GLY A 776 1.69 -22.47 45.40
C GLY A 776 2.11 -22.32 43.94
N LEU A 777 2.30 -21.09 43.46
CA LEU A 777 2.76 -20.81 42.10
C LEU A 777 4.22 -21.21 41.87
N ARG A 778 5.12 -20.95 42.84
CA ARG A 778 6.51 -21.44 42.79
C ARG A 778 6.56 -22.97 42.70
N ALA A 779 5.69 -23.67 43.43
CA ALA A 779 5.61 -25.13 43.40
C ALA A 779 5.14 -25.67 42.03
N LEU A 780 4.46 -24.86 41.22
CA LEU A 780 4.03 -25.18 39.85
C LEU A 780 5.07 -24.77 38.80
N GLY A 781 6.23 -24.25 39.20
CA GLY A 781 7.31 -23.84 38.29
C GLY A 781 7.17 -22.43 37.72
N GLU A 782 6.25 -21.62 38.22
CA GLU A 782 6.08 -20.22 37.83
C GLU A 782 7.11 -19.33 38.55
N GLU A 783 7.61 -18.32 37.85
CA GLU A 783 8.49 -17.29 38.43
C GLU A 783 7.62 -16.33 39.27
N VAL A 784 7.97 -16.17 40.56
CA VAL A 784 7.15 -15.42 41.52
C VAL A 784 7.94 -14.24 42.07
N PRO A 785 7.38 -13.02 42.08
CA PRO A 785 8.05 -11.83 42.59
C PRO A 785 8.40 -11.96 44.08
N GLU A 786 9.32 -11.13 44.56
CA GLU A 786 9.54 -10.98 45.99
C GLU A 786 8.28 -10.41 46.66
N LEU A 787 7.82 -11.10 47.70
CA LEU A 787 6.61 -10.76 48.43
C LEU A 787 7.00 -10.24 49.83
N PRO A 788 6.35 -9.19 50.33
CA PRO A 788 6.70 -8.59 51.61
C PRO A 788 6.33 -9.51 52.78
N GLU A 789 7.18 -9.55 53.80
CA GLU A 789 7.01 -10.39 54.98
C GLU A 789 6.13 -9.76 56.06
N SER A 790 5.95 -8.43 56.03
CA SER A 790 5.13 -7.72 57.01
C SER A 790 4.33 -6.57 56.42
N ARG A 791 3.28 -6.14 57.14
CA ARG A 791 2.51 -4.91 56.80
C ARG A 791 3.42 -3.68 56.69
N ALA A 792 4.44 -3.60 57.54
CA ALA A 792 5.39 -2.49 57.54
C ALA A 792 6.23 -2.49 56.25
N GLU A 793 6.75 -3.64 55.86
CA GLU A 793 7.56 -3.80 54.65
C GLU A 793 6.77 -3.47 53.37
N LEU A 794 5.51 -3.92 53.26
CA LEU A 794 4.64 -3.59 52.13
C LEU A 794 4.38 -2.08 51.97
N LEU A 795 4.38 -1.34 53.09
CA LEU A 795 4.20 0.12 53.10
C LEU A 795 5.54 0.88 52.89
N GLU A 796 6.69 0.21 52.93
CA GLU A 796 8.02 0.81 52.75
C GLU A 796 8.44 0.92 51.27
N GLU A 797 7.92 0.05 50.40
CA GLU A 797 8.35 -0.12 49.00
C GLU A 797 8.02 1.07 48.08
N ALA A 798 6.77 1.53 48.02
CA ALA A 798 6.36 2.70 47.23
C ALA A 798 5.01 3.27 47.71
N LEU A 799 4.73 4.54 47.39
CA LEU A 799 3.55 5.26 47.86
C LEU A 799 2.36 5.10 46.89
N PRO A 800 1.14 4.84 47.37
CA PRO A 800 -0.06 4.94 46.54
C PRO A 800 -0.30 6.38 46.05
N HIS A 801 -0.81 6.56 44.83
CA HIS A 801 -1.19 7.87 44.30
C HIS A 801 -2.67 8.15 44.64
N PHE A 802 -2.96 9.23 45.39
CA PHE A 802 -4.33 9.64 45.75
C PHE A 802 -4.59 11.13 45.42
N HIS A 803 -5.87 11.51 45.25
CA HIS A 803 -6.29 12.77 44.64
C HIS A 803 -6.57 13.97 45.59
N GLY A 804 -5.97 14.06 46.80
CA GLY A 804 -6.21 15.26 47.65
C GLY A 804 -5.49 15.38 49.00
N GLU A 805 -6.10 16.11 49.95
CA GLU A 805 -5.37 16.75 51.06
C GLU A 805 -5.00 15.79 52.20
N HIS A 806 -3.74 15.76 52.60
CA HIS A 806 -3.34 15.16 53.88
C HIS A 806 -3.39 16.19 55.01
N LEU A 807 -4.20 15.93 56.05
CA LEU A 807 -4.36 16.81 57.20
C LEU A 807 -3.47 16.35 58.36
N LEU A 808 -2.62 17.26 58.84
CA LEU A 808 -1.90 17.08 60.09
C LEU A 808 -2.50 17.99 61.16
N VAL A 809 -3.06 17.40 62.20
CA VAL A 809 -3.60 18.09 63.38
C VAL A 809 -2.62 17.94 64.54
N VAL A 810 -2.18 19.08 65.06
CA VAL A 810 -1.23 19.13 66.19
C VAL A 810 -1.93 19.67 67.43
N GLY A 811 -2.02 18.85 68.47
CA GLY A 811 -2.63 19.18 69.77
C GLY A 811 -1.58 19.66 70.77
N GLY A 812 -1.70 20.92 71.21
CA GLY A 812 -0.65 21.58 72.00
C GLY A 812 0.57 21.96 71.16
N HIS A 813 1.57 22.62 71.76
CA HIS A 813 2.77 23.16 71.07
C HIS A 813 2.54 24.33 70.09
N THR A 814 1.57 25.21 70.34
CA THR A 814 1.35 26.41 69.52
C THR A 814 2.56 27.35 69.45
N GLN A 815 3.47 27.30 70.44
CA GLN A 815 4.76 27.99 70.41
C GLN A 815 5.69 27.54 69.27
N LEU A 816 5.51 26.33 68.74
CA LEU A 816 6.29 25.80 67.61
C LEU A 816 5.64 26.12 66.25
N ARG A 817 4.40 26.63 66.24
CA ARG A 817 3.61 26.90 65.03
C ARG A 817 4.33 27.82 64.05
N SER A 818 4.85 28.96 64.52
CA SER A 818 5.53 29.93 63.65
C SER A 818 6.81 29.40 62.99
N ARG A 819 7.46 28.40 63.60
CA ARG A 819 8.70 27.79 63.08
C ARG A 819 8.43 26.60 62.16
N LEU A 820 7.38 25.83 62.41
CA LEU A 820 7.13 24.55 61.71
C LEU A 820 6.08 24.68 60.60
N LEU A 821 5.09 25.58 60.71
CA LEU A 821 4.02 25.75 59.73
C LEU A 821 4.52 26.04 58.30
N PRO A 822 5.39 27.05 58.06
CA PRO A 822 5.86 27.34 56.71
C PRO A 822 6.66 26.18 56.10
N PHE A 823 7.39 25.44 56.93
CA PHE A 823 8.20 24.31 56.51
C PHE A 823 7.34 23.10 56.11
N LEU A 824 6.27 22.82 56.86
CA LEU A 824 5.38 21.69 56.57
C LEU A 824 4.48 22.00 55.36
N GLU A 825 3.97 23.22 55.23
CA GLU A 825 3.16 23.64 54.06
C GLU A 825 3.97 23.67 52.75
N ALA A 826 5.24 24.07 52.78
CA ALA A 826 6.14 24.01 51.63
C ALA A 826 6.39 22.57 51.12
N ARG A 827 6.03 21.56 51.91
CA ARG A 827 6.10 20.13 51.56
C ARG A 827 4.75 19.55 51.15
N GLY A 828 3.76 20.41 50.86
CA GLY A 828 2.42 20.02 50.46
C GLY A 828 1.53 19.52 51.61
N LEU A 829 2.02 19.59 52.86
CA LEU A 829 1.25 19.17 54.04
C LEU A 829 0.41 20.34 54.51
N LYS A 830 -0.91 20.18 54.54
CA LYS A 830 -1.75 21.21 55.14
C LYS A 830 -1.93 20.92 56.63
N VAL A 831 -1.35 21.79 57.44
CA VAL A 831 -1.22 21.54 58.87
C VAL A 831 -2.10 22.52 59.66
N ASP A 832 -2.92 21.98 60.54
CA ASP A 832 -3.79 22.74 61.44
C ASP A 832 -3.32 22.56 62.89
N TRP A 833 -3.10 23.67 63.60
CA TRP A 833 -2.78 23.66 65.02
C TRP A 833 -4.04 23.88 65.84
N TYR A 834 -4.16 23.10 66.91
CA TYR A 834 -5.22 23.23 67.89
C TYR A 834 -4.63 23.68 69.24
N ASP A 835 -5.02 24.88 69.70
CA ASP A 835 -4.62 25.45 71.00
C ASP A 835 -5.66 25.14 72.08
N ALA A 836 -5.22 24.60 73.22
CA ALA A 836 -6.09 24.20 74.33
C ALA A 836 -6.25 25.30 75.39
N ASP A 837 -5.48 26.39 75.33
CA ASP A 837 -5.38 27.32 76.46
C ASP A 837 -6.51 28.38 76.51
N THR A 838 -7.41 28.45 75.51
CA THR A 838 -8.58 29.35 75.52
C THR A 838 -9.85 28.72 74.94
N VAL A 839 -10.89 28.60 75.77
CA VAL A 839 -12.18 27.90 75.47
C VAL A 839 -12.91 28.43 74.22
N GLY A 840 -12.69 29.69 73.82
CA GLY A 840 -13.30 30.30 72.62
C GLY A 840 -12.61 29.98 71.29
N VAL A 841 -11.27 29.89 71.28
CA VAL A 841 -10.46 29.69 70.08
C VAL A 841 -10.51 28.22 69.61
N GLY A 842 -10.72 27.28 70.55
CA GLY A 842 -10.85 25.86 70.25
C GLY A 842 -12.07 25.50 69.38
N LYS A 843 -13.23 26.12 69.59
CA LYS A 843 -14.46 25.79 68.83
C LYS A 843 -14.37 26.15 67.34
N GLU A 844 -13.73 27.26 67.01
CA GLU A 844 -13.57 27.73 65.64
C GLU A 844 -12.49 26.92 64.89
N ALA A 845 -11.40 26.56 65.57
CA ALA A 845 -10.40 25.64 65.05
C ALA A 845 -10.98 24.24 64.80
N LEU A 846 -11.80 23.71 65.72
CA LEU A 846 -12.54 22.46 65.54
C LEU A 846 -13.45 22.50 64.32
N ARG A 847 -14.28 23.55 64.17
CA ARG A 847 -15.18 23.70 63.02
C ARG A 847 -14.42 23.80 61.70
N ARG A 848 -13.28 24.49 61.66
CA ARG A 848 -12.40 24.55 60.48
C ARG A 848 -11.83 23.18 60.12
N ILE A 849 -11.32 22.44 61.11
CA ILE A 849 -10.76 21.10 60.90
C ILE A 849 -11.87 20.14 60.41
N GLN A 850 -13.06 20.20 61.01
CA GLN A 850 -14.22 19.41 60.60
C GLN A 850 -14.64 19.68 59.14
N ASN A 851 -14.71 20.94 58.70
CA ASN A 851 -15.01 21.27 57.30
C ASN A 851 -13.93 20.78 56.32
N ARG A 852 -12.69 20.64 56.77
CA ARG A 852 -11.57 20.16 55.93
C ARG A 852 -11.48 18.64 55.91
N LEU A 853 -11.95 17.96 56.95
CA LEU A 853 -12.01 16.49 57.00
C LEU A 853 -12.83 15.89 55.87
N GLU A 854 -13.89 16.58 55.41
CA GLU A 854 -14.69 16.19 54.24
C GLU A 854 -13.87 16.10 52.93
N ARG A 855 -12.69 16.74 52.87
CA ARG A 855 -11.79 16.77 51.70
C ARG A 855 -10.44 16.08 51.96
N ALA A 856 -10.29 15.45 53.12
CA ALA A 856 -9.03 14.91 53.59
C ALA A 856 -8.85 13.44 53.19
N HIS A 857 -7.70 13.12 52.62
CA HIS A 857 -7.26 11.75 52.28
C HIS A 857 -6.62 11.01 53.47
N GLY A 858 -6.46 11.69 54.61
CA GLY A 858 -5.95 11.11 55.84
C GLY A 858 -5.76 12.18 56.91
N LEU A 859 -6.05 11.82 58.16
CA LEU A 859 -5.88 12.65 59.34
C LEU A 859 -4.73 12.11 60.19
N MET A 860 -3.82 13.00 60.56
CA MET A 860 -2.75 12.70 61.52
C MET A 860 -2.95 13.52 62.78
N ILE A 861 -2.85 12.85 63.93
CA ILE A 861 -2.97 13.50 65.24
C ILE A 861 -1.64 13.37 65.96
N VAL A 862 -1.01 14.50 66.28
CA VAL A 862 0.16 14.55 67.16
C VAL A 862 -0.28 15.14 68.49
N SER A 863 -0.33 14.31 69.54
CA SER A 863 -0.80 14.69 70.88
C SER A 863 0.35 14.69 71.89
N SER A 864 0.42 15.70 72.76
CA SER A 864 1.61 16.01 73.56
C SER A 864 1.62 15.49 75.01
N TYR A 865 0.52 14.98 75.56
CA TYR A 865 0.51 14.36 76.90
C TYR A 865 -0.71 13.43 77.08
N VAL A 866 -0.49 12.29 77.73
CA VAL A 866 -1.55 11.39 78.21
C VAL A 866 -2.29 12.11 79.35
N GLY A 867 -3.48 12.67 79.09
CA GLY A 867 -4.37 13.19 80.13
C GLY A 867 -5.16 14.47 79.81
N HIS A 868 -4.80 15.23 78.78
CA HIS A 868 -5.55 16.43 78.35
C HIS A 868 -5.74 16.44 76.83
N ASP A 869 -6.32 15.38 76.29
CA ASP A 869 -6.43 15.19 74.83
C ASP A 869 -7.77 15.68 74.27
N LEU A 870 -7.81 16.94 73.85
CA LEU A 870 -8.97 17.54 73.17
C LEU A 870 -8.98 17.25 71.64
N SER A 871 -8.07 16.40 71.13
CA SER A 871 -8.08 15.94 69.73
C SER A 871 -9.07 14.80 69.45
N GLU A 872 -9.60 14.20 70.52
CA GLU A 872 -10.54 13.08 70.47
C GLU A 872 -11.83 13.36 69.68
N PRO A 873 -12.47 14.55 69.76
CA PRO A 873 -13.63 14.86 68.92
C PRO A 873 -13.30 14.93 67.42
N VAL A 874 -12.07 15.30 67.06
CA VAL A 874 -11.59 15.31 65.66
C VAL A 874 -11.33 13.89 65.18
N ARG A 875 -10.72 13.05 66.03
CA ARG A 875 -10.51 11.62 65.76
C ARG A 875 -11.84 10.91 65.51
N LEU A 876 -12.81 11.07 66.42
CA LEU A 876 -14.13 10.46 66.33
C LEU A 876 -14.91 10.94 65.11
N GLU A 877 -14.82 12.22 64.76
CA GLU A 877 -15.47 12.77 63.56
C GLU A 877 -14.82 12.27 62.26
N ALA A 878 -13.48 12.18 62.21
CA ALA A 878 -12.76 11.60 61.09
C ALA A 878 -13.08 10.10 60.91
N GLU A 879 -13.14 9.33 62.00
CA GLU A 879 -13.57 7.93 62.00
C GLU A 879 -15.02 7.78 61.54
N ARG A 880 -15.91 8.70 61.94
CA ARG A 880 -17.32 8.74 61.47
C ARG A 880 -17.41 8.99 59.97
N LEU A 881 -16.56 9.86 59.43
CA LEU A 881 -16.46 10.17 58.00
C LEU A 881 -15.66 9.12 57.20
N GLY A 882 -15.10 8.10 57.85
CA GLY A 882 -14.27 7.08 57.22
C GLY A 882 -12.90 7.57 56.75
N VAL A 883 -12.45 8.74 57.20
CA VAL A 883 -11.11 9.29 56.89
C VAL A 883 -10.07 8.47 57.65
N PRO A 884 -8.99 7.98 57.00
CA PRO A 884 -7.93 7.23 57.68
C PRO A 884 -7.28 8.05 58.79
N VAL A 885 -7.23 7.54 60.03
CA VAL A 885 -6.64 8.27 61.18
C VAL A 885 -5.37 7.61 61.69
N HIS A 886 -4.29 8.40 61.79
CA HIS A 886 -3.01 7.98 62.37
C HIS A 886 -2.69 8.78 63.64
N VAL A 887 -2.59 8.11 64.78
CA VAL A 887 -2.26 8.74 66.07
C VAL A 887 -0.78 8.57 66.38
N ILE A 888 -0.09 9.69 66.63
CA ILE A 888 1.33 9.74 66.96
C ILE A 888 1.51 10.13 68.43
N PRO A 889 2.05 9.23 69.28
CA PRO A 889 2.26 9.52 70.70
C PRO A 889 3.39 10.53 70.90
N GLY A 890 3.07 11.73 71.37
CA GLY A 890 4.04 12.81 71.58
C GLY A 890 4.79 12.68 72.90
N ARG A 891 5.97 12.07 72.87
CA ARG A 891 7.04 12.33 73.85
C ARG A 891 8.10 13.27 73.27
N ALA A 892 7.65 14.38 72.69
CA ALA A 892 8.49 15.31 71.94
C ALA A 892 8.56 16.68 72.63
N ARG A 893 9.71 17.00 73.26
CA ARG A 893 10.00 18.37 73.72
C ARG A 893 10.80 19.13 72.66
N GLY A 894 10.29 20.29 72.22
CA GLY A 894 10.94 21.17 71.23
C GLY A 894 10.80 20.71 69.77
N ALA A 895 11.20 21.57 68.82
CA ALA A 895 11.07 21.33 67.37
C ALA A 895 11.78 20.05 66.90
N THR A 896 12.98 19.77 67.41
CA THR A 896 13.78 18.59 67.05
C THR A 896 13.14 17.29 67.56
N GLY A 897 12.55 17.32 68.76
CA GLY A 897 11.80 16.19 69.31
C GLY A 897 10.53 15.91 68.51
N PHE A 898 9.82 16.96 68.09
CA PHE A 898 8.60 16.87 67.29
C PHE A 898 8.87 16.26 65.91
N LEU A 899 9.92 16.74 65.23
CA LEU A 899 10.36 16.19 63.95
C LEU A 899 10.87 14.75 64.09
N ARG A 900 11.53 14.40 65.19
CA ARG A 900 11.95 13.02 65.47
C ARG A 900 10.75 12.08 65.68
N ALA A 901 9.72 12.53 66.39
CA ALA A 901 8.49 11.75 66.60
C ALA A 901 7.73 11.56 65.28
N LEU A 902 7.60 12.60 64.46
CA LEU A 902 7.06 12.48 63.10
C LEU A 902 7.90 11.52 62.24
N LYS A 903 9.23 11.61 62.30
CA LYS A 903 10.14 10.72 61.57
C LYS A 903 10.09 9.26 62.06
N ALA A 904 9.73 9.03 63.31
CA ALA A 904 9.64 7.68 63.88
C ALA A 904 8.27 7.04 63.60
N PHE A 905 7.19 7.80 63.75
CA PHE A 905 5.84 7.25 63.87
C PHE A 905 4.86 7.67 62.76
N ALA A 906 5.18 8.67 61.92
CA ALA A 906 4.32 9.01 60.79
C ALA A 906 4.46 7.99 59.64
N PRO A 907 3.40 7.71 58.85
CA PRO A 907 3.50 6.96 57.59
C PRO A 907 4.63 7.46 56.67
N GLU A 908 5.28 6.56 55.92
CA GLU A 908 6.49 6.87 55.11
C GLU A 908 6.29 7.97 54.05
N ILE A 909 5.05 8.25 53.62
CA ILE A 909 4.70 9.37 52.72
C ILE A 909 5.16 10.71 53.31
N PHE A 910 5.14 10.85 54.64
CA PHE A 910 5.60 12.02 55.36
C PHE A 910 7.09 11.92 55.71
N LYS A 911 7.62 10.73 56.01
CA LYS A 911 9.06 10.54 56.26
C LYS A 911 9.91 10.82 55.02
N LYS A 912 9.43 10.47 53.82
CA LYS A 912 10.05 10.85 52.52
C LYS A 912 9.92 12.35 52.24
N ALA A 913 8.76 12.98 52.51
CA ALA A 913 8.60 14.44 52.42
C ALA A 913 9.53 15.21 53.39
N LEU A 914 9.93 14.56 54.50
CA LEU A 914 10.87 15.06 55.52
C LEU A 914 12.33 14.60 55.31
N LYS A 915 12.67 13.83 54.26
CA LYS A 915 14.06 13.46 53.95
C LYS A 915 14.82 14.68 53.38
N GLY A 916 15.95 15.02 54.00
CA GLY A 916 16.74 16.23 53.76
C GLY A 916 17.09 17.04 55.02
N VAL A 917 16.62 16.60 56.20
CA VAL A 917 16.88 17.25 57.50
C VAL A 917 18.16 16.67 58.11
N GLN A 918 19.24 17.47 58.14
CA GLN A 918 20.25 17.40 59.20
C GLN A 918 19.84 18.33 60.33
#